data_AF-A0A372RCA3-F1
#
_entry.id   AF-A0A372RCA3-F1
#
_cell.length_a   1.000
_cell.length_b   1.000
_cell.length_c   1.000
_cell.angle_alpha   90.00
_cell.angle_beta   90.00
_cell.angle_gamma   90.00
#
_symmetry.space_group_name_H-M   'P 1'
#
loop_
_entity.id
_entity.type
_entity.pdbx_description
1 polymer ?
#
loop_
_entity_poly.entity_id
_entity_poly.type
_entity_poly.pdbx_seq_one_letter_code
_entity_poly.pdbx_strand_id
1 'polypeptide(L)'
;MNRLNFDILTLIFVELRKDHKSLHSFLLVNRVWCRLVVPILWKKCLYIYIDIKSSKKLSNVILSYLSSSSKQLLLDNSIILPSTIFSKPLTFNYISFCKYVNDYIIYNIIDTVFIPEKVKKRDLSNLLEREVCKLFVSQCKNIKKLSWRSFQTLSLFPRAQTCFSQLCSLIINMNFVNSDSLYEMSQICKDLNQLTICGCSRDIPGLISLIDAQKKLKIVSIIFNTEIEKKMDCEELSRVLAKKGSTINNLTLCSSVGFISHSFLTSLVNLKGLYIYYNYDYDDYNEVMEIQQYYLINVNFPYLQYLLIEGLTCFKECAILVEKTKGCILSVDVDTIEIPPMNTGMLIKVIANNCPKIEKLSTYFEFEDLIYAKLLLLNCSNLTYLTFKSLNENYNIGDELLEILIKFSPKSLTKITLKGNWKYSIDVFDRFLESCVRQNYVVDEIDKHVYRIRNGINLNKFPSANEHMPPPPPSPPPTGTTSFNKEWCNLVVPILWKKYSWYCNHKESEKKIFNIILSCLSTYSKQFLFDNNIKLPSTIFLKPLYEILNNFDYSTKNNLLEQEIYKLFVSQCKNVKILQWKTSQPLSLFSGATECFSQLNNLYISIDSVSPNSLYEMIQICKDLNGLMIYNCTHNLPGLISLIDAQKNLKRLSLFKYIKMEYCKELSNAIKRKGDIKEFQQYLMISEFLELEYIDFYGLFWFEELAILIEKTKGNILQVIINSINKNVENTGLLIKAIFNNYPKINRLYTHLEPKDFIHIKSLLLLNCRNLSRLEFDSLNILVNENYNFGDELLNILT
;
A
#
# COMPACT_ATOMS: atom_id res chain seq x y z
N MET A 1 -30.34 -38.59 25.00
CA MET A 1 -29.58 -37.36 25.31
C MET A 1 -30.55 -36.30 25.80
N ASN A 2 -30.25 -35.62 26.90
CA ASN A 2 -31.06 -34.50 27.37
C ASN A 2 -30.98 -33.34 26.37
N ARG A 3 -32.09 -32.58 26.20
CA ARG A 3 -32.13 -31.46 25.25
C ARG A 3 -31.23 -30.32 25.76
N LEU A 4 -30.04 -30.17 25.18
CA LEU A 4 -29.27 -28.92 25.23
C LEU A 4 -30.20 -27.77 24.82
N ASN A 5 -30.29 -26.75 25.67
CA ASN A 5 -31.18 -25.61 25.41
C ASN A 5 -30.79 -24.91 24.09
N PHE A 6 -31.79 -24.48 23.31
CA PHE A 6 -31.61 -23.72 22.08
C PHE A 6 -30.73 -22.49 22.30
N ASP A 7 -30.83 -21.83 23.46
CA ASP A 7 -30.00 -20.66 23.80
C ASP A 7 -28.51 -21.04 23.92
N ILE A 8 -28.21 -22.15 24.60
CA ILE A 8 -26.85 -22.67 24.76
C ILE A 8 -26.26 -23.08 23.41
N LEU A 9 -27.03 -23.80 22.59
CA LEU A 9 -26.61 -24.15 21.21
C LEU A 9 -26.38 -22.89 20.36
N THR A 10 -27.23 -21.88 20.50
CA THR A 10 -27.09 -20.60 19.78
C THR A 10 -25.82 -19.88 20.20
N LEU A 11 -25.48 -19.82 21.50
CA LEU A 11 -24.23 -19.24 21.98
C LEU A 11 -22.99 -19.98 21.45
N ILE A 12 -23.01 -21.33 21.47
CA ILE A 12 -21.93 -22.17 20.93
C ILE A 12 -21.74 -21.90 19.42
N PHE A 13 -22.81 -21.93 18.63
CA PHE A 13 -22.73 -21.63 17.20
C PHE A 13 -22.36 -20.17 16.90
N VAL A 14 -22.72 -19.23 17.78
CA VAL A 14 -22.33 -17.83 17.68
C VAL A 14 -20.84 -17.64 17.90
N GLU A 15 -20.17 -18.35 18.82
CA GLU A 15 -18.71 -18.28 18.92
C GLU A 15 -18.00 -19.03 17.78
N LEU A 16 -18.56 -20.14 17.32
CA LEU A 16 -18.11 -20.83 16.10
C LEU A 16 -18.40 -20.06 14.79
N ARG A 17 -18.90 -18.81 14.83
CA ARG A 17 -19.19 -17.93 13.68
C ARG A 17 -18.05 -17.73 12.67
N LYS A 18 -16.81 -18.05 13.04
CA LYS A 18 -15.62 -17.99 12.16
C LYS A 18 -15.30 -19.32 11.47
N ASP A 19 -15.75 -20.46 12.02
CA ASP A 19 -15.52 -21.78 11.43
C ASP A 19 -16.68 -22.15 10.49
N HIS A 20 -16.59 -21.64 9.27
CA HIS A 20 -17.56 -21.93 8.21
C HIS A 20 -17.63 -23.42 7.83
N LYS A 21 -16.60 -24.24 8.12
CA LYS A 21 -16.64 -25.69 7.85
C LYS A 21 -17.51 -26.39 8.87
N SER A 22 -17.28 -26.16 10.17
CA SER A 22 -18.12 -26.73 11.23
C SER A 22 -19.57 -26.26 11.12
N LEU A 23 -19.81 -24.96 10.87
CA LEU A 23 -21.16 -24.44 10.64
C LEU A 23 -21.85 -25.11 9.45
N HIS A 24 -21.15 -25.36 8.34
CA HIS A 24 -21.72 -26.08 7.20
C HIS A 24 -22.11 -27.52 7.59
N SER A 25 -21.25 -28.24 8.32
CA SER A 25 -21.58 -29.58 8.84
C SER A 25 -22.80 -29.54 9.77
N PHE A 26 -22.94 -28.52 10.63
CA PHE A 26 -24.08 -28.37 11.54
C PHE A 26 -25.42 -28.19 10.83
N LEU A 27 -25.45 -27.63 9.61
CA LEU A 27 -26.67 -27.54 8.80
C LEU A 27 -27.27 -28.92 8.48
N LEU A 28 -26.42 -29.95 8.39
CA LEU A 28 -26.79 -31.30 7.96
C LEU A 28 -27.25 -32.20 9.14
N VAL A 29 -26.96 -31.81 10.39
CA VAL A 29 -27.20 -32.65 11.57
C VAL A 29 -28.69 -32.88 11.83
N ASN A 30 -29.51 -31.82 11.82
CA ASN A 30 -30.98 -31.91 11.90
C ASN A 30 -31.65 -30.54 11.60
N ARG A 31 -32.99 -30.54 11.48
CA ARG A 31 -33.82 -29.35 11.21
C ARG A 31 -33.69 -28.24 12.28
N VAL A 32 -33.36 -28.57 13.53
CA VAL A 32 -33.14 -27.57 14.61
C VAL A 32 -31.79 -26.88 14.42
N TRP A 33 -30.72 -27.64 14.24
CA TRP A 33 -29.38 -27.10 14.04
C TRP A 33 -29.32 -26.24 12.77
N CYS A 34 -29.94 -26.70 11.68
CA CYS A 34 -30.15 -25.93 10.47
C CYS A 34 -30.83 -24.57 10.74
N ARG A 35 -31.93 -24.56 11.51
CA ARG A 35 -32.67 -23.34 11.88
C ARG A 35 -31.87 -22.36 12.75
N LEU A 36 -30.95 -22.83 13.59
CA LEU A 36 -30.09 -21.96 14.41
C LEU A 36 -28.88 -21.43 13.61
N VAL A 37 -28.29 -22.25 12.74
CA VAL A 37 -27.05 -21.92 12.02
C VAL A 37 -27.29 -21.09 10.76
N VAL A 38 -28.40 -21.27 10.03
CA VAL A 38 -28.73 -20.45 8.85
C VAL A 38 -28.73 -18.94 9.17
N PRO A 39 -29.41 -18.46 10.24
CA PRO A 39 -29.33 -17.05 10.62
C PRO A 39 -27.92 -16.58 10.95
N ILE A 40 -27.07 -17.43 11.54
CA ILE A 40 -25.68 -17.07 11.91
C ILE A 40 -24.82 -16.88 10.66
N LEU A 41 -24.94 -17.77 9.68
CA LEU A 41 -24.26 -17.64 8.39
C LEU A 41 -24.73 -16.40 7.61
N TRP A 42 -26.05 -16.17 7.51
CA TRP A 42 -26.61 -15.02 6.79
C TRP A 42 -26.54 -13.70 7.60
N LYS A 43 -26.19 -13.73 8.90
CA LYS A 43 -26.06 -12.53 9.75
C LYS A 43 -24.96 -11.58 9.28
N LYS A 44 -23.76 -12.10 9.00
CA LYS A 44 -22.63 -11.35 8.44
C LYS A 44 -22.48 -11.65 6.95
N CYS A 45 -23.62 -11.63 6.27
CA CYS A 45 -23.99 -12.56 5.21
C CYS A 45 -22.86 -13.03 4.30
N LEU A 46 -22.11 -12.09 3.72
CA LEU A 46 -21.33 -12.38 2.52
C LEU A 46 -19.97 -11.74 2.48
N TYR A 47 -19.30 -11.51 3.61
CA TYR A 47 -17.90 -11.11 3.57
C TYR A 47 -17.01 -12.30 3.13
N ILE A 48 -17.21 -12.87 1.92
CA ILE A 48 -16.48 -14.01 1.33
C ILE A 48 -16.19 -13.78 -0.18
N TYR A 49 -14.93 -13.82 -0.64
CA TYR A 49 -14.44 -13.59 -2.02
C TYR A 49 -14.78 -14.83 -2.84
N ILE A 50 -16.07 -14.95 -3.05
CA ILE A 50 -16.75 -16.10 -3.59
C ILE A 50 -16.42 -16.13 -5.08
N ASP A 51 -15.96 -17.28 -5.57
CA ASP A 51 -15.68 -17.51 -6.98
C ASP A 51 -16.89 -17.14 -7.88
N ILE A 52 -16.66 -16.81 -9.15
CA ILE A 52 -17.72 -16.34 -10.05
C ILE A 52 -18.94 -17.28 -10.09
N LYS A 53 -18.73 -18.60 -10.07
CA LYS A 53 -19.81 -19.60 -10.13
C LYS A 53 -20.67 -19.60 -8.85
N SER A 54 -20.02 -19.52 -7.70
CA SER A 54 -20.69 -19.41 -6.41
C SER A 54 -21.30 -18.02 -6.18
N SER A 55 -20.72 -16.96 -6.75
CA SER A 55 -21.25 -15.59 -6.71
C SER A 55 -22.52 -15.50 -7.55
N LYS A 56 -22.52 -16.09 -8.74
CA LYS A 56 -23.70 -16.21 -9.62
C LYS A 56 -24.84 -16.99 -8.96
N LYS A 57 -24.58 -18.15 -8.35
CA LYS A 57 -25.60 -18.91 -7.58
C LYS A 57 -26.30 -18.03 -6.54
N LEU A 58 -25.52 -17.23 -5.84
CA LEU A 58 -25.95 -16.37 -4.75
C LEU A 58 -26.71 -15.14 -5.24
N SER A 59 -26.26 -14.49 -6.32
CA SER A 59 -27.00 -13.47 -7.05
C SER A 59 -28.39 -14.00 -7.46
N ASN A 60 -28.46 -15.20 -8.02
CA ASN A 60 -29.74 -15.84 -8.38
C ASN A 60 -30.65 -16.09 -7.16
N VAL A 61 -30.09 -16.56 -6.03
CA VAL A 61 -30.85 -16.72 -4.77
C VAL A 61 -31.48 -15.39 -4.34
N ILE A 62 -30.78 -14.26 -4.50
CA ILE A 62 -31.27 -12.96 -4.03
C ILE A 62 -32.26 -12.34 -5.02
N LEU A 63 -31.98 -12.42 -6.33
CA LEU A 63 -32.93 -12.06 -7.37
C LEU A 63 -34.26 -12.84 -7.27
N SER A 64 -34.25 -14.06 -6.72
CA SER A 64 -35.49 -14.82 -6.47
C SER A 64 -36.44 -14.15 -5.46
N TYR A 65 -35.94 -13.31 -4.56
CA TYR A 65 -36.77 -12.56 -3.58
C TYR A 65 -37.35 -11.24 -4.09
N LEU A 66 -36.97 -10.78 -5.29
CA LEU A 66 -37.62 -9.62 -5.90
C LEU A 66 -39.14 -9.86 -5.97
N SER A 67 -39.94 -8.82 -5.71
CA SER A 67 -41.39 -8.92 -5.83
C SER A 67 -41.79 -9.23 -7.28
N SER A 68 -42.99 -9.77 -7.50
CA SER A 68 -43.51 -9.99 -8.85
C SER A 68 -43.52 -8.70 -9.68
N SER A 69 -43.83 -7.56 -9.05
CA SER A 69 -43.78 -6.24 -9.70
C SER A 69 -42.36 -5.79 -10.05
N SER A 70 -41.35 -5.97 -9.19
CA SER A 70 -39.96 -5.66 -9.53
C SER A 70 -39.41 -6.63 -10.58
N LYS A 71 -39.79 -7.92 -10.56
CA LYS A 71 -39.42 -8.88 -11.63
C LYS A 71 -40.02 -8.48 -12.98
N GLN A 72 -41.31 -8.11 -13.01
CA GLN A 72 -41.98 -7.67 -14.24
C GLN A 72 -41.34 -6.38 -14.78
N LEU A 73 -41.17 -5.36 -13.93
CA LEU A 73 -40.55 -4.08 -14.32
C LEU A 73 -39.16 -4.25 -14.96
N LEU A 74 -38.35 -5.19 -14.47
CA LEU A 74 -37.04 -5.50 -15.05
C LEU A 74 -37.16 -6.18 -16.43
N LEU A 75 -38.09 -7.14 -16.57
CA LEU A 75 -38.38 -7.79 -17.86
C LEU A 75 -38.94 -6.82 -18.90
N ASP A 76 -39.83 -5.90 -18.50
CA ASP A 76 -40.42 -4.87 -19.36
C ASP A 76 -39.34 -3.90 -19.90
N ASN A 77 -38.23 -3.74 -19.16
CA ASN A 77 -37.05 -2.96 -19.55
C ASN A 77 -35.97 -3.82 -20.22
N SER A 78 -36.33 -5.00 -20.73
CA SER A 78 -35.45 -5.96 -21.42
C SER A 78 -34.29 -6.53 -20.60
N ILE A 79 -34.33 -6.46 -19.27
CA ILE A 79 -33.27 -7.00 -18.41
C ILE A 79 -33.46 -8.52 -18.25
N ILE A 80 -32.54 -9.30 -18.82
CA ILE A 80 -32.62 -10.76 -18.85
C ILE A 80 -32.34 -11.36 -17.46
N LEU A 81 -33.39 -11.82 -16.78
CA LEU A 81 -33.29 -12.45 -15.46
C LEU A 81 -33.05 -13.97 -15.56
N PRO A 82 -32.17 -14.58 -14.73
CA PRO A 82 -31.86 -16.00 -14.81
C PRO A 82 -33.08 -16.89 -14.50
N SER A 83 -33.44 -17.82 -15.39
CA SER A 83 -34.64 -18.67 -15.27
C SER A 83 -34.86 -19.34 -13.89
N THR A 84 -33.77 -19.64 -13.18
CA THR A 84 -33.81 -20.14 -11.79
C THR A 84 -34.57 -19.25 -10.79
N ILE A 85 -34.72 -17.94 -11.04
CA ILE A 85 -35.39 -17.01 -10.10
C ILE A 85 -36.92 -17.13 -10.08
N PHE A 86 -37.48 -17.95 -10.98
CA PHE A 86 -38.91 -18.28 -11.09
C PHE A 86 -39.22 -19.69 -10.54
N SER A 87 -38.24 -20.35 -9.89
CA SER A 87 -38.40 -21.67 -9.29
C SER A 87 -39.05 -21.63 -7.90
N LYS A 88 -39.19 -22.81 -7.25
CA LYS A 88 -39.94 -23.01 -5.99
C LYS A 88 -39.47 -22.06 -4.86
N PRO A 89 -40.38 -21.64 -3.96
CA PRO A 89 -40.04 -20.75 -2.85
C PRO A 89 -38.97 -21.34 -1.92
N LEU A 90 -38.07 -20.49 -1.45
CA LEU A 90 -36.92 -20.87 -0.62
C LEU A 90 -37.32 -21.13 0.84
N THR A 91 -36.66 -22.10 1.47
CA THR A 91 -36.98 -22.67 2.80
C THR A 91 -36.91 -21.67 3.97
N PHE A 92 -36.23 -20.54 3.80
CA PHE A 92 -36.02 -19.51 4.81
C PHE A 92 -36.05 -18.14 4.14
N ASN A 93 -36.53 -17.08 4.81
CA ASN A 93 -36.31 -15.71 4.33
C ASN A 93 -34.85 -15.29 4.62
N TYR A 94 -33.93 -15.72 3.76
CA TYR A 94 -32.50 -15.48 3.89
C TYR A 94 -32.15 -13.98 4.00
N ILE A 95 -32.84 -13.13 3.24
CA ILE A 95 -32.65 -11.66 3.24
C ILE A 95 -32.92 -11.06 4.63
N SER A 96 -33.97 -11.52 5.32
CA SER A 96 -34.34 -10.99 6.64
C SER A 96 -33.29 -11.20 7.73
N PHE A 97 -32.41 -12.21 7.58
CA PHE A 97 -31.31 -12.47 8.52
C PHE A 97 -30.13 -11.53 8.32
N CYS A 98 -30.03 -10.88 7.16
CA CYS A 98 -29.00 -9.89 6.88
C CYS A 98 -29.20 -8.67 7.80
N LYS A 99 -28.50 -8.69 8.93
CA LYS A 99 -27.85 -7.48 9.46
C LYS A 99 -26.72 -7.06 8.50
N TYR A 100 -26.19 -8.08 7.80
CA TYR A 100 -25.02 -8.13 6.94
C TYR A 100 -25.21 -7.63 5.49
N VAL A 101 -25.54 -6.35 5.20
CA VAL A 101 -26.26 -5.89 3.95
C VAL A 101 -25.47 -4.88 3.08
N ASN A 102 -25.56 -4.79 1.72
CA ASN A 102 -25.45 -5.81 0.64
C ASN A 102 -24.98 -5.46 -0.87
N ASP A 103 -24.18 -4.44 -1.25
CA ASP A 103 -23.85 -4.10 -2.68
C ASP A 103 -22.76 -4.87 -3.49
N TYR A 104 -21.71 -5.54 -3.01
CA TYR A 104 -20.97 -6.54 -3.85
C TYR A 104 -21.75 -7.86 -3.88
N ILE A 105 -23.02 -7.83 -3.43
CA ILE A 105 -24.06 -8.52 -4.18
C ILE A 105 -24.78 -7.61 -5.16
N ILE A 106 -25.26 -6.40 -4.85
CA ILE A 106 -25.88 -5.49 -5.87
C ILE A 106 -25.04 -5.37 -7.16
N TYR A 107 -23.83 -4.82 -7.17
CA TYR A 107 -23.01 -4.82 -8.38
C TYR A 107 -22.53 -6.22 -8.83
N ASN A 108 -22.44 -7.25 -7.97
CA ASN A 108 -22.21 -8.62 -8.46
C ASN A 108 -23.47 -9.22 -9.11
N ILE A 109 -24.66 -8.71 -8.79
CA ILE A 109 -25.96 -9.03 -9.38
C ILE A 109 -26.06 -8.29 -10.71
N ILE A 110 -25.68 -6.99 -10.75
CA ILE A 110 -25.52 -6.22 -11.99
C ILE A 110 -24.52 -6.94 -12.91
N ASP A 111 -23.32 -7.28 -12.46
CA ASP A 111 -22.36 -8.08 -13.23
C ASP A 111 -22.95 -9.45 -13.61
N THR A 112 -23.57 -10.19 -12.68
CA THR A 112 -24.19 -11.51 -12.99
C THR A 112 -25.24 -11.44 -14.09
N VAL A 113 -25.99 -10.34 -14.17
CA VAL A 113 -27.06 -10.09 -15.14
C VAL A 113 -26.51 -9.53 -16.46
N PHE A 114 -25.61 -8.55 -16.42
CA PHE A 114 -25.08 -7.85 -17.60
C PHE A 114 -23.76 -8.44 -18.15
N ILE A 115 -23.18 -9.47 -17.53
CA ILE A 115 -22.05 -10.28 -18.08
C ILE A 115 -22.19 -10.65 -19.57
N PRO A 116 -23.39 -10.98 -20.11
CA PRO A 116 -23.54 -11.30 -21.53
C PRO A 116 -23.43 -10.08 -22.48
N GLU A 117 -23.58 -8.85 -21.98
CA GLU A 117 -23.62 -7.64 -22.79
C GLU A 117 -22.25 -6.94 -22.83
N LYS A 118 -21.69 -6.79 -24.03
CA LYS A 118 -20.39 -6.10 -24.24
C LYS A 118 -20.44 -4.59 -23.94
N VAL A 119 -21.62 -4.01 -23.70
CA VAL A 119 -21.82 -2.59 -23.38
C VAL A 119 -22.89 -2.47 -22.29
N LYS A 120 -22.48 -2.19 -21.04
CA LYS A 120 -23.41 -1.93 -19.94
C LYS A 120 -24.20 -0.64 -20.19
N LYS A 121 -25.53 -0.73 -20.34
CA LYS A 121 -26.40 0.45 -20.28
C LYS A 121 -26.51 0.92 -18.83
N ARG A 122 -26.06 2.15 -18.55
CA ARG A 122 -26.02 2.75 -17.20
C ARG A 122 -27.41 2.76 -16.56
N ASP A 123 -28.45 3.09 -17.31
CA ASP A 123 -29.81 3.24 -16.79
C ASP A 123 -30.45 1.91 -16.41
N LEU A 124 -30.19 0.85 -17.18
CA LEU A 124 -30.61 -0.52 -16.84
C LEU A 124 -29.85 -1.05 -15.60
N SER A 125 -28.58 -0.68 -15.46
CA SER A 125 -27.79 -0.99 -14.26
C SER A 125 -28.37 -0.28 -13.03
N ASN A 126 -28.65 1.02 -13.13
CA ASN A 126 -29.29 1.83 -12.08
C ASN A 126 -30.69 1.30 -11.71
N LEU A 127 -31.47 0.83 -12.69
CA LEU A 127 -32.79 0.25 -12.47
C LEU A 127 -32.70 -1.04 -11.65
N LEU A 128 -31.81 -1.96 -12.02
CA LEU A 128 -31.55 -3.19 -11.27
C LEU A 128 -31.01 -2.90 -9.87
N GLU A 129 -30.07 -1.96 -9.74
CA GLU A 129 -29.54 -1.46 -8.47
C GLU A 129 -30.68 -1.04 -7.53
N ARG A 130 -31.60 -0.19 -8.03
CA ARG A 130 -32.74 0.34 -7.28
C ARG A 130 -33.67 -0.75 -6.76
N GLU A 131 -34.04 -1.72 -7.60
CA GLU A 131 -34.96 -2.79 -7.19
C GLU A 131 -34.30 -3.78 -6.19
N VAL A 132 -32.98 -4.00 -6.27
CA VAL A 132 -32.24 -4.78 -5.27
C VAL A 132 -32.04 -4.00 -3.95
N CYS A 133 -31.80 -2.68 -4.00
CA CYS A 133 -31.81 -1.83 -2.81
C CYS A 133 -33.20 -1.84 -2.13
N LYS A 134 -34.29 -1.69 -2.89
CA LYS A 134 -35.67 -1.83 -2.37
C LYS A 134 -35.90 -3.19 -1.71
N LEU A 135 -35.39 -4.28 -2.28
CA LEU A 135 -35.46 -5.62 -1.67
C LEU A 135 -34.78 -5.64 -0.29
N PHE A 136 -33.54 -5.16 -0.18
CA PHE A 136 -32.84 -5.14 1.11
C PHE A 136 -33.51 -4.23 2.13
N VAL A 137 -33.85 -2.99 1.77
CA VAL A 137 -34.51 -2.05 2.71
C VAL A 137 -35.91 -2.52 3.10
N SER A 138 -36.61 -3.27 2.24
CA SER A 138 -37.95 -3.79 2.57
C SER A 138 -37.97 -5.03 3.46
N GLN A 139 -36.96 -5.91 3.34
CA GLN A 139 -36.90 -7.20 4.06
C GLN A 139 -36.02 -7.18 5.32
N CYS A 140 -34.92 -6.43 5.31
CA CYS A 140 -34.00 -6.38 6.44
C CYS A 140 -34.54 -5.45 7.54
N LYS A 141 -34.72 -5.99 8.76
CA LYS A 141 -35.11 -5.20 9.95
C LYS A 141 -33.91 -4.96 10.85
N ASN A 142 -33.78 -3.76 11.43
CA ASN A 142 -32.71 -3.40 12.36
C ASN A 142 -31.34 -3.83 11.82
N ILE A 143 -31.02 -3.36 10.63
CA ILE A 143 -29.68 -3.42 10.09
C ILE A 143 -28.76 -2.73 11.10
N LYS A 144 -27.64 -3.38 11.46
CA LYS A 144 -26.84 -2.97 12.64
C LYS A 144 -25.79 -1.91 12.37
N LYS A 145 -25.71 -1.51 11.11
CA LYS A 145 -24.50 -1.33 10.32
C LYS A 145 -25.00 -1.61 8.89
N LEU A 146 -24.96 -0.72 7.92
CA LEU A 146 -24.85 -1.04 6.48
C LEU A 146 -23.94 0.01 5.86
N SER A 147 -24.19 0.39 4.61
CA SER A 147 -23.35 1.27 3.84
C SER A 147 -24.11 1.85 2.63
N TRP A 148 -23.45 2.59 1.74
CA TRP A 148 -24.09 3.26 0.62
C TRP A 148 -23.12 3.61 -0.51
N ARG A 149 -23.26 2.92 -1.64
CA ARG A 149 -22.70 3.30 -2.95
C ARG A 149 -23.79 2.90 -3.90
N SER A 150 -24.75 3.79 -3.95
CA SER A 150 -25.94 3.68 -4.75
C SER A 150 -26.26 5.10 -5.17
N PHE A 151 -26.56 5.29 -6.45
CA PHE A 151 -27.01 6.59 -6.96
C PHE A 151 -28.46 6.90 -6.53
N GLN A 152 -29.10 6.01 -5.77
CA GLN A 152 -30.49 6.10 -5.32
C GLN A 152 -30.59 6.84 -3.97
N THR A 153 -31.54 7.78 -3.87
CA THR A 153 -31.88 8.54 -2.65
C THR A 153 -32.69 7.69 -1.65
N LEU A 154 -32.73 8.05 -0.36
CA LEU A 154 -33.49 7.24 0.63
C LEU A 154 -34.99 7.43 0.51
N SER A 155 -35.42 8.58 0.01
CA SER A 155 -36.78 8.87 -0.42
C SER A 155 -37.37 7.79 -1.36
N LEU A 156 -36.56 7.04 -2.11
CA LEU A 156 -37.00 5.91 -2.94
C LEU A 156 -37.30 4.61 -2.16
N PHE A 157 -37.02 4.57 -0.84
CA PHE A 157 -37.14 3.37 -0.01
C PHE A 157 -38.05 3.61 1.22
N PRO A 158 -39.37 3.37 1.14
CA PRO A 158 -40.35 3.68 2.20
C PRO A 158 -40.11 3.05 3.59
N ARG A 159 -39.12 2.16 3.73
CA ARG A 159 -38.75 1.52 5.02
C ARG A 159 -37.39 1.95 5.56
N ALA A 160 -36.69 2.89 4.91
CA ALA A 160 -35.35 3.37 5.29
C ALA A 160 -35.26 3.73 6.79
N GLN A 161 -36.23 4.49 7.32
CA GLN A 161 -36.31 4.81 8.76
C GLN A 161 -36.26 3.55 9.66
N THR A 162 -37.06 2.53 9.36
CA THR A 162 -37.10 1.27 10.14
C THR A 162 -35.91 0.34 9.89
N CYS A 163 -35.22 0.55 8.76
CA CYS A 163 -34.07 -0.24 8.37
C CYS A 163 -32.80 0.31 9.05
N PHE A 164 -32.62 1.64 9.01
CA PHE A 164 -31.37 2.35 9.32
C PHE A 164 -31.38 3.17 10.63
N SER A 165 -32.50 3.25 11.36
CA SER A 165 -32.51 3.87 12.71
C SER A 165 -31.60 3.16 13.72
N GLN A 166 -31.15 1.95 13.41
CA GLN A 166 -30.34 1.08 14.27
C GLN A 166 -28.89 0.89 13.80
N LEU A 167 -28.41 1.72 12.86
CA LEU A 167 -27.02 1.64 12.40
C LEU A 167 -26.04 2.07 13.49
N CYS A 168 -25.10 1.18 13.75
CA CYS A 168 -23.80 1.50 14.30
C CYS A 168 -22.76 1.69 13.17
N SER A 169 -23.13 1.50 11.88
CA SER A 169 -22.27 1.84 10.71
C SER A 169 -22.91 2.19 9.34
N LEU A 170 -22.19 2.92 8.46
CA LEU A 170 -22.64 3.35 7.10
C LEU A 170 -21.52 3.80 6.09
N ILE A 171 -21.13 3.05 5.02
CA ILE A 171 -20.50 3.65 3.78
C ILE A 171 -21.21 4.90 3.34
N ILE A 172 -20.37 5.90 3.13
CA ILE A 172 -20.60 7.03 2.27
C ILE A 172 -19.45 7.05 1.27
N ASN A 173 -19.69 6.69 0.00
CA ASN A 173 -18.75 7.02 -1.07
C ASN A 173 -19.29 8.28 -1.76
N MET A 174 -18.63 9.41 -1.54
CA MET A 174 -19.02 10.69 -2.15
C MET A 174 -18.96 10.68 -3.68
N ASN A 175 -18.24 9.73 -4.31
CA ASN A 175 -18.30 9.52 -5.76
C ASN A 175 -19.65 8.93 -6.23
N PHE A 176 -20.57 8.57 -5.32
CA PHE A 176 -21.86 7.94 -5.60
C PHE A 176 -23.04 8.52 -4.80
N VAL A 177 -22.82 8.91 -3.54
CA VAL A 177 -23.85 9.39 -2.63
C VAL A 177 -23.89 10.93 -2.64
N ASN A 178 -25.07 11.52 -2.82
CA ASN A 178 -25.24 12.97 -2.83
C ASN A 178 -25.45 13.56 -1.42
N SER A 179 -25.33 14.89 -1.29
CA SER A 179 -25.48 15.61 -0.02
C SER A 179 -26.87 15.40 0.61
N ASP A 180 -27.93 15.50 -0.19
CA ASP A 180 -29.31 15.49 0.30
C ASP A 180 -29.66 14.15 0.96
N SER A 181 -29.19 13.06 0.38
CA SER A 181 -29.41 11.73 0.96
C SER A 181 -28.60 11.53 2.25
N LEU A 182 -27.41 12.13 2.39
CA LEU A 182 -26.69 12.14 3.67
C LEU A 182 -27.42 12.97 4.73
N TYR A 183 -28.07 14.06 4.32
CA TYR A 183 -28.95 14.83 5.19
C TYR A 183 -30.17 14.00 5.62
N GLU A 184 -30.86 13.30 4.70
CA GLU A 184 -31.93 12.33 5.04
C GLU A 184 -31.43 11.30 6.08
N MET A 185 -30.24 10.73 5.86
CA MET A 185 -29.62 9.76 6.78
C MET A 185 -29.27 10.34 8.15
N SER A 186 -28.85 11.62 8.23
CA SER A 186 -28.59 12.30 9.51
C SER A 186 -29.83 12.38 10.39
N GLN A 187 -31.02 12.40 9.79
CA GLN A 187 -32.29 12.38 10.51
C GLN A 187 -32.72 10.97 10.92
N ILE A 188 -32.38 9.96 10.12
CA ILE A 188 -32.67 8.56 10.41
C ILE A 188 -31.75 8.00 11.51
N CYS A 189 -30.45 8.29 11.46
CA CYS A 189 -29.43 7.62 12.26
C CYS A 189 -28.58 8.59 13.11
N LYS A 190 -28.57 8.37 14.43
CA LYS A 190 -27.98 9.28 15.45
C LYS A 190 -27.06 8.58 16.46
N ASP A 191 -26.83 7.27 16.27
CA ASP A 191 -26.16 6.35 17.19
C ASP A 191 -24.99 5.56 16.54
N LEU A 192 -24.38 6.13 15.50
CA LEU A 192 -23.19 5.57 14.87
C LEU A 192 -22.02 5.52 15.88
N ASN A 193 -21.53 4.30 16.17
CA ASN A 193 -20.42 4.05 17.11
C ASN A 193 -19.05 4.31 16.47
N GLN A 194 -19.00 4.28 15.15
CA GLN A 194 -17.84 4.56 14.31
C GLN A 194 -18.36 5.51 13.23
N LEU A 195 -17.50 6.12 12.42
CA LEU A 195 -17.86 6.82 11.18
C LEU A 195 -16.72 6.54 10.25
N THR A 196 -17.02 6.31 8.99
CA THR A 196 -16.10 6.31 7.89
C THR A 196 -16.66 7.17 6.75
N ILE A 197 -15.83 7.71 5.84
CA ILE A 197 -16.23 8.52 4.67
C ILE A 197 -15.25 8.23 3.50
N CYS A 198 -15.68 8.31 2.24
CA CYS A 198 -14.88 8.02 1.04
C CYS A 198 -15.12 9.02 -0.10
N GLY A 199 -14.14 9.22 -0.99
CA GLY A 199 -14.27 10.04 -2.20
C GLY A 199 -14.46 11.54 -1.96
N CYS A 200 -14.25 11.98 -0.72
CA CYS A 200 -14.67 13.29 -0.23
C CYS A 200 -13.80 14.43 -0.84
N SER A 201 -14.37 15.58 -1.19
CA SER A 201 -13.67 16.49 -2.13
C SER A 201 -13.78 17.98 -1.86
N ARG A 202 -14.73 18.36 -1.01
CA ARG A 202 -15.04 19.69 -0.48
C ARG A 202 -16.07 19.53 0.63
N ASP A 203 -16.23 20.52 1.50
CA ASP A 203 -17.25 20.45 2.55
C ASP A 203 -18.63 20.11 1.95
N ILE A 204 -19.27 19.08 2.50
CA ILE A 204 -20.55 18.54 2.02
C ILE A 204 -21.59 18.69 3.14
N PRO A 205 -22.60 19.58 3.01
CA PRO A 205 -23.51 19.91 4.10
C PRO A 205 -24.24 18.71 4.72
N GLY A 206 -24.66 17.73 3.92
CA GLY A 206 -25.29 16.50 4.42
C GLY A 206 -24.33 15.59 5.19
N LEU A 207 -23.04 15.60 4.84
CA LEU A 207 -22.00 14.84 5.55
C LEU A 207 -21.69 15.49 6.90
N ILE A 208 -21.53 16.82 6.92
CA ILE A 208 -21.34 17.62 8.14
C ILE A 208 -22.53 17.41 9.08
N SER A 209 -23.76 17.48 8.55
CA SER A 209 -25.00 17.19 9.28
C SER A 209 -25.04 15.78 9.84
N LEU A 210 -24.62 14.78 9.05
CA LEU A 210 -24.54 13.39 9.48
C LEU A 210 -23.53 13.19 10.61
N ILE A 211 -22.36 13.84 10.58
CA ILE A 211 -21.40 13.80 11.69
C ILE A 211 -21.99 14.47 12.93
N ASP A 212 -22.55 15.68 12.80
CA ASP A 212 -23.00 16.44 13.98
C ASP A 212 -24.18 15.77 14.68
N ALA A 213 -25.03 15.05 13.93
CA ALA A 213 -26.12 14.24 14.49
C ALA A 213 -25.65 13.07 15.39
N GLN A 214 -24.37 12.63 15.31
CA GLN A 214 -23.91 11.48 16.08
C GLN A 214 -23.52 11.83 17.51
N LYS A 215 -24.00 11.01 18.45
CA LYS A 215 -23.76 11.16 19.90
C LYS A 215 -22.76 10.17 20.50
N LYS A 216 -22.39 9.12 19.77
CA LYS A 216 -21.61 7.97 20.28
C LYS A 216 -20.40 7.63 19.41
N LEU A 217 -19.90 8.61 18.65
CA LEU A 217 -18.97 8.41 17.55
C LEU A 217 -17.52 8.23 18.03
N LYS A 218 -16.98 7.00 17.94
CA LYS A 218 -15.68 6.61 18.54
C LYS A 218 -14.55 6.35 17.56
N ILE A 219 -14.77 5.55 16.53
CA ILE A 219 -13.76 5.29 15.48
C ILE A 219 -14.11 6.15 14.28
N VAL A 220 -13.49 7.32 14.14
CA VAL A 220 -13.71 8.20 12.98
C VAL A 220 -12.66 7.97 11.94
N SER A 221 -13.14 7.90 10.71
CA SER A 221 -12.50 7.23 9.61
C SER A 221 -12.84 8.09 8.36
N ILE A 222 -11.92 8.61 7.54
CA ILE A 222 -12.29 9.61 6.50
C ILE A 222 -11.35 9.51 5.31
N ILE A 223 -11.90 9.50 4.07
CA ILE A 223 -11.19 9.61 2.79
C ILE A 223 -11.77 10.61 1.80
N PHE A 224 -10.84 11.37 1.21
CA PHE A 224 -11.02 12.44 0.26
C PHE A 224 -10.90 11.93 -1.26
N ASN A 225 -10.58 12.70 -2.35
CA ASN A 225 -10.19 12.17 -3.72
C ASN A 225 -9.08 12.98 -4.57
N THR A 226 -7.80 12.53 -4.77
CA THR A 226 -6.74 13.34 -5.49
C THR A 226 -6.94 13.44 -6.98
N GLU A 227 -7.86 12.69 -7.58
CA GLU A 227 -8.19 12.90 -9.00
C GLU A 227 -8.70 14.34 -9.23
N ILE A 228 -8.97 15.08 -8.15
CA ILE A 228 -9.40 16.47 -8.13
C ILE A 228 -8.18 17.40 -8.03
N GLU A 229 -7.96 18.12 -9.13
CA GLU A 229 -6.92 19.11 -9.38
C GLU A 229 -6.96 20.34 -8.47
N LYS A 230 -8.05 20.54 -7.68
CA LYS A 230 -8.26 21.73 -6.85
C LYS A 230 -8.38 21.40 -5.36
N LYS A 231 -7.51 22.01 -4.55
CA LYS A 231 -7.64 22.07 -3.09
C LYS A 231 -8.83 22.91 -2.68
N MET A 232 -9.50 22.42 -1.65
CA MET A 232 -10.55 23.12 -0.93
C MET A 232 -10.36 22.78 0.54
N ASP A 233 -10.05 23.77 1.38
CA ASP A 233 -10.09 23.58 2.83
C ASP A 233 -11.53 23.24 3.23
N CYS A 234 -11.65 22.35 4.20
CA CYS A 234 -12.91 21.80 4.68
C CYS A 234 -13.02 22.08 6.17
N GLU A 235 -12.99 23.38 6.44
CA GLU A 235 -13.09 24.01 7.74
C GLU A 235 -14.32 23.51 8.51
N GLU A 236 -15.47 23.31 7.86
CA GLU A 236 -16.69 22.82 8.52
C GLU A 236 -16.59 21.35 8.90
N LEU A 237 -15.89 20.54 8.10
CA LEU A 237 -15.53 19.16 8.44
C LEU A 237 -14.52 19.14 9.61
N SER A 238 -13.50 20.01 9.63
CA SER A 238 -12.60 20.15 10.79
C SER A 238 -13.37 20.53 12.04
N ARG A 239 -14.21 21.56 11.95
CA ARG A 239 -15.03 22.11 13.03
C ARG A 239 -16.05 21.09 13.55
N VAL A 240 -16.63 20.23 12.71
CA VAL A 240 -17.58 19.20 13.18
C VAL A 240 -16.85 17.98 13.77
N LEU A 241 -15.63 17.69 13.35
CA LEU A 241 -14.78 16.68 14.00
C LEU A 241 -14.28 17.17 15.37
N ALA A 242 -13.93 18.45 15.52
CA ALA A 242 -13.59 19.07 16.80
C ALA A 242 -14.69 18.85 17.85
N LYS A 243 -15.95 19.10 17.46
CA LYS A 243 -17.15 18.86 18.29
C LYS A 243 -17.29 17.41 18.79
N LYS A 244 -16.58 16.44 18.23
CA LYS A 244 -16.63 15.01 18.60
C LYS A 244 -15.38 14.53 19.34
N GLY A 245 -14.41 15.40 19.64
CA GLY A 245 -13.13 15.01 20.25
C GLY A 245 -13.21 14.37 21.64
N SER A 246 -14.33 14.53 22.35
CA SER A 246 -14.61 13.81 23.60
C SER A 246 -15.05 12.35 23.38
N THR A 247 -15.67 12.02 22.22
CA THR A 247 -16.16 10.66 21.92
C THR A 247 -15.21 9.87 21.03
N ILE A 248 -14.47 10.53 20.13
CA ILE A 248 -13.52 9.89 19.24
C ILE A 248 -12.33 9.35 20.05
N ASN A 249 -12.01 8.07 19.84
CA ASN A 249 -10.91 7.38 20.50
C ASN A 249 -10.02 6.57 19.56
N ASN A 250 -10.47 6.29 18.33
CA ASN A 250 -9.61 5.87 17.23
C ASN A 250 -9.88 6.80 16.05
N LEU A 251 -8.81 7.23 15.40
CA LEU A 251 -8.81 8.22 14.35
C LEU A 251 -8.11 7.61 13.13
N THR A 252 -8.70 7.76 11.95
CA THR A 252 -8.43 6.89 10.79
C THR A 252 -8.63 7.65 9.46
N LEU A 253 -7.61 8.10 8.76
CA LEU A 253 -7.72 9.48 8.33
C LEU A 253 -6.77 9.81 7.16
N CYS A 254 -7.11 9.57 5.86
CA CYS A 254 -6.20 9.31 4.67
C CYS A 254 -5.88 10.38 3.31
N SER A 255 -4.53 10.25 3.66
CA SER A 255 -3.21 10.90 3.54
C SER A 255 -3.20 12.40 3.90
N SER A 256 -3.83 12.76 5.02
CA SER A 256 -4.30 14.04 5.63
C SER A 256 -3.52 15.37 5.94
N VAL A 257 -2.82 15.98 5.03
CA VAL A 257 -2.42 17.38 4.97
C VAL A 257 -3.48 18.39 4.44
N GLY A 258 -3.67 19.56 5.05
CA GLY A 258 -4.05 20.84 4.38
C GLY A 258 -5.42 21.12 3.65
N PHE A 259 -6.03 20.25 2.82
CA PHE A 259 -7.45 20.39 2.36
C PHE A 259 -8.46 20.49 3.56
N ILE A 260 -7.99 20.45 4.82
CA ILE A 260 -8.67 20.47 6.12
C ILE A 260 -7.64 21.06 7.10
N SER A 261 -8.06 21.97 7.96
CA SER A 261 -7.23 22.39 9.09
C SER A 261 -7.06 21.28 10.14
N HIS A 262 -5.84 21.11 10.67
CA HIS A 262 -5.51 20.14 11.71
C HIS A 262 -5.74 20.61 13.14
N SER A 263 -6.16 21.85 13.29
CA SER A 263 -6.58 22.45 14.56
C SER A 263 -7.47 21.53 15.40
N PHE A 264 -8.45 20.85 14.81
CA PHE A 264 -9.35 19.93 15.52
C PHE A 264 -8.66 18.75 16.22
N LEU A 265 -7.46 18.33 15.80
CA LEU A 265 -6.71 17.23 16.46
C LEU A 265 -6.50 17.53 17.94
N THR A 266 -6.27 18.80 18.29
CA THR A 266 -6.10 19.27 19.66
C THR A 266 -7.32 19.00 20.55
N SER A 267 -8.51 18.83 19.97
CA SER A 267 -9.74 18.50 20.69
C SER A 267 -9.87 17.01 21.05
N LEU A 268 -9.05 16.13 20.45
CA LEU A 268 -9.19 14.67 20.54
C LEU A 268 -8.49 14.08 21.78
N VAL A 269 -8.71 14.66 22.95
CA VAL A 269 -7.97 14.33 24.21
C VAL A 269 -8.11 12.88 24.68
N ASN A 270 -9.11 12.14 24.18
CA ASN A 270 -9.39 10.74 24.51
C ASN A 270 -8.82 9.72 23.51
N LEU A 271 -7.96 10.18 22.59
CA LEU A 271 -7.44 9.40 21.47
C LEU A 271 -6.45 8.30 21.92
N LYS A 272 -6.79 7.05 21.57
CA LYS A 272 -6.04 5.81 21.86
C LYS A 272 -5.36 5.21 20.64
N GLY A 273 -5.97 5.41 19.47
CA GLY A 273 -5.36 5.12 18.18
C GLY A 273 -5.44 6.35 17.30
N LEU A 274 -4.53 7.31 17.47
CA LEU A 274 -4.20 8.21 16.36
C LEU A 274 -3.32 7.40 15.43
N TYR A 275 -3.79 7.12 14.22
CA TYR A 275 -2.91 6.45 13.28
C TYR A 275 -3.18 6.66 11.78
N ILE A 276 -2.10 6.58 10.99
CA ILE A 276 -1.94 7.38 9.75
C ILE A 276 -1.02 6.68 8.63
N TYR A 277 -1.10 6.93 7.29
CA TYR A 277 -0.45 6.39 6.02
C TYR A 277 -0.53 7.58 4.99
N TYR A 278 0.40 8.53 4.92
CA TYR A 278 0.59 9.37 3.71
C TYR A 278 0.86 8.33 2.54
N ASN A 279 0.34 8.48 1.29
CA ASN A 279 0.61 7.73 0.03
C ASN A 279 1.41 8.66 -0.95
N TYR A 280 2.40 8.23 -1.77
CA TYR A 280 3.46 9.19 -2.20
C TYR A 280 4.01 9.25 -3.65
N ASP A 281 3.66 10.31 -4.37
CA ASP A 281 3.93 10.63 -5.79
C ASP A 281 4.89 11.84 -5.80
N TYR A 282 6.07 11.69 -6.43
CA TYR A 282 7.22 12.61 -6.36
C TYR A 282 6.93 14.09 -6.42
N ASP A 283 6.00 14.54 -7.25
CA ASP A 283 6.17 15.80 -7.97
C ASP A 283 5.85 17.07 -7.18
N ASP A 284 5.82 17.05 -5.83
CA ASP A 284 5.99 18.32 -5.10
C ASP A 284 6.76 18.28 -3.77
N TYR A 285 6.70 17.19 -3.01
CA TYR A 285 7.36 17.00 -1.70
C TYR A 285 7.29 18.02 -0.53
N ASN A 286 7.20 19.31 -0.80
CA ASN A 286 7.98 20.30 -0.11
C ASN A 286 7.23 21.24 0.85
N GLU A 287 6.05 20.96 1.42
CA GLU A 287 5.31 21.69 2.52
C GLU A 287 4.82 20.66 3.52
N VAL A 288 5.72 20.19 4.35
CA VAL A 288 5.57 18.93 5.08
C VAL A 288 6.45 18.99 6.37
N MET A 289 7.62 19.63 6.34
CA MET A 289 8.27 20.23 7.53
C MET A 289 7.44 21.36 8.19
N GLU A 290 7.89 22.62 8.17
CA GLU A 290 7.66 23.57 9.27
C GLU A 290 6.20 24.00 9.61
N ILE A 291 5.16 23.62 8.84
CA ILE A 291 3.73 23.80 9.19
C ILE A 291 2.98 22.47 9.40
N GLN A 292 3.19 21.42 8.60
CA GLN A 292 2.65 20.08 8.90
C GLN A 292 3.28 19.50 10.18
N GLN A 293 4.60 19.59 10.38
CA GLN A 293 5.28 19.36 11.68
C GLN A 293 4.63 20.12 12.84
N TYR A 294 4.09 21.31 12.55
CA TYR A 294 3.74 22.28 13.57
C TYR A 294 2.57 21.80 14.44
N TYR A 295 1.55 21.19 13.86
CA TYR A 295 0.40 20.72 14.64
C TYR A 295 0.76 19.54 15.57
N LEU A 296 1.83 18.80 15.28
CA LEU A 296 2.22 17.54 15.95
C LEU A 296 2.92 17.85 17.27
N ILE A 297 3.77 18.88 17.16
CA ILE A 297 4.42 19.58 18.27
C ILE A 297 3.36 20.22 19.18
N ASN A 298 2.15 20.52 18.68
CA ASN A 298 1.07 21.17 19.43
C ASN A 298 -0.03 20.24 19.99
N VAL A 299 -0.24 19.04 19.44
CA VAL A 299 -1.22 18.07 19.99
C VAL A 299 -0.72 17.40 21.29
N ASN A 300 -1.66 16.80 22.04
CA ASN A 300 -1.38 16.06 23.26
C ASN A 300 -2.34 14.88 23.43
N PHE A 301 -1.84 13.66 23.25
CA PHE A 301 -2.64 12.42 23.36
C PHE A 301 -2.12 11.55 24.52
N PRO A 302 -2.41 11.91 25.78
CA PRO A 302 -1.79 11.29 26.95
C PRO A 302 -2.16 9.79 27.12
N TYR A 303 -3.24 9.35 26.47
CA TYR A 303 -3.77 7.98 26.50
C TYR A 303 -3.53 7.20 25.20
N LEU A 304 -2.66 7.70 24.32
CA LEU A 304 -2.32 7.06 23.05
C LEU A 304 -1.65 5.70 23.28
N GLN A 305 -2.11 4.67 22.56
CA GLN A 305 -1.68 3.28 22.70
C GLN A 305 -1.18 2.73 21.36
N TYR A 306 -1.88 3.08 20.29
CA TYR A 306 -1.55 2.71 18.92
C TYR A 306 -1.16 3.99 18.19
N LEU A 307 0.12 4.04 17.87
CA LEU A 307 0.84 5.17 17.32
C LEU A 307 1.47 4.71 16.01
N LEU A 308 0.75 4.84 14.90
CA LEU A 308 1.10 4.32 13.57
C LEU A 308 0.75 5.46 12.48
N ILE A 309 1.45 5.72 11.35
CA ILE A 309 1.71 7.00 10.54
C ILE A 309 2.51 6.76 9.15
N GLU A 310 2.11 5.95 8.16
CA GLU A 310 2.92 5.57 6.96
C GLU A 310 3.18 6.75 6.00
N GLY A 311 4.05 6.63 5.00
CA GLY A 311 4.52 7.75 4.17
C GLY A 311 5.41 8.75 4.90
N LEU A 312 5.14 9.09 6.18
CA LEU A 312 5.95 10.03 6.97
C LEU A 312 7.41 9.54 6.94
N THR A 313 8.50 10.25 6.77
CA THR A 313 8.75 11.67 6.75
C THR A 313 8.95 12.24 8.17
N CYS A 314 9.54 11.67 9.26
CA CYS A 314 9.95 12.52 10.45
C CYS A 314 10.81 12.01 11.63
N PHE A 315 10.35 11.02 12.42
CA PHE A 315 10.86 10.64 13.76
C PHE A 315 10.77 11.70 14.86
N LYS A 316 11.23 12.93 14.63
CA LYS A 316 11.36 13.98 15.67
C LYS A 316 10.04 14.37 16.31
N GLU A 317 9.07 14.80 15.51
CA GLU A 317 7.73 15.19 16.00
C GLU A 317 6.96 13.98 16.54
N CYS A 318 7.20 12.83 15.93
CA CYS A 318 6.72 11.54 16.40
C CYS A 318 7.27 11.20 17.80
N ALA A 319 8.53 11.52 18.09
CA ALA A 319 9.16 11.36 19.39
C ALA A 319 8.58 12.37 20.41
N ILE A 320 8.40 13.63 20.02
CA ILE A 320 7.72 14.66 20.83
C ILE A 320 6.31 14.20 21.21
N LEU A 321 5.57 13.54 20.31
CA LEU A 321 4.28 12.93 20.63
C LEU A 321 4.41 11.73 21.59
N VAL A 322 5.36 10.82 21.38
CA VAL A 322 5.62 9.68 22.30
C VAL A 322 5.90 10.17 23.72
N GLU A 323 6.74 11.18 23.85
CA GLU A 323 7.20 11.76 25.13
C GLU A 323 6.04 12.39 25.93
N LYS A 324 5.02 12.92 25.24
CA LYS A 324 3.76 13.39 25.86
C LYS A 324 2.83 12.25 26.31
N THR A 325 3.02 11.02 25.86
CA THR A 325 2.19 9.89 26.30
C THR A 325 2.59 9.45 27.72
N LYS A 326 1.61 9.01 28.52
CA LYS A 326 1.85 8.56 29.91
C LYS A 326 2.38 7.11 29.96
N GLY A 327 3.42 6.81 29.16
CA GLY A 327 3.94 5.45 28.96
C GLY A 327 2.86 4.44 28.56
N CYS A 328 1.88 4.90 27.75
CA CYS A 328 0.68 4.13 27.37
C CYS A 328 0.79 3.44 26.02
N ILE A 329 1.85 3.74 25.26
CA ILE A 329 2.17 3.15 23.96
C ILE A 329 2.35 1.63 24.06
N LEU A 330 1.58 0.93 23.23
CA LEU A 330 1.62 -0.53 23.03
C LEU A 330 2.18 -0.87 21.63
N SER A 331 1.89 -0.05 20.63
CA SER A 331 2.34 -0.27 19.26
C SER A 331 2.84 1.02 18.64
N VAL A 332 4.10 0.97 18.21
CA VAL A 332 4.72 1.91 17.28
C VAL A 332 5.23 1.08 16.12
N ASP A 333 4.50 1.01 15.01
CA ASP A 333 5.15 0.71 13.73
C ASP A 333 5.58 2.05 13.15
N VAL A 334 6.68 2.12 12.39
CA VAL A 334 7.40 3.28 11.86
C VAL A 334 8.21 2.79 10.66
N ASP A 335 8.33 3.58 9.58
CA ASP A 335 9.11 3.34 8.33
C ASP A 335 10.43 4.26 8.33
N THR A 336 10.85 5.36 7.58
CA THR A 336 10.56 6.71 6.80
C THR A 336 11.13 7.09 5.39
N ILE A 337 10.37 7.53 4.35
CA ILE A 337 10.81 7.32 2.93
C ILE A 337 12.11 8.05 2.50
N GLU A 338 12.57 8.95 3.35
CA GLU A 338 13.97 9.20 3.75
C GLU A 338 15.05 8.09 3.55
N ILE A 339 15.65 8.01 2.34
CA ILE A 339 17.02 7.46 2.10
C ILE A 339 18.07 8.60 1.96
N PRO A 340 19.00 8.90 2.91
CA PRO A 340 19.11 8.40 4.27
C PRO A 340 18.40 9.28 5.33
N PRO A 341 17.96 8.69 6.44
CA PRO A 341 16.92 9.20 7.32
C PRO A 341 17.36 10.03 8.52
N MET A 342 16.52 10.97 8.94
CA MET A 342 16.83 11.88 10.03
C MET A 342 16.13 11.48 11.33
N ASN A 343 16.74 11.84 12.46
CA ASN A 343 16.17 11.75 13.81
C ASN A 343 15.70 10.34 14.27
N THR A 344 16.07 9.25 13.58
CA THR A 344 15.56 7.90 13.88
C THR A 344 15.90 7.43 15.28
N GLY A 345 17.15 7.64 15.70
CA GLY A 345 17.64 7.43 17.05
C GLY A 345 16.93 8.27 18.10
N MET A 346 16.42 9.46 17.77
CA MET A 346 15.60 10.25 18.71
C MET A 346 14.31 9.52 19.06
N LEU A 347 13.61 8.95 18.06
CA LEU A 347 12.40 8.17 18.30
C LEU A 347 12.71 6.86 19.05
N ILE A 348 13.75 6.12 18.64
CA ILE A 348 14.14 4.87 19.31
C ILE A 348 14.53 5.14 20.77
N LYS A 349 15.29 6.21 21.04
CA LYS A 349 15.67 6.68 22.38
C LYS A 349 14.46 7.06 23.23
N VAL A 350 13.53 7.84 22.69
CA VAL A 350 12.32 8.27 23.42
C VAL A 350 11.39 7.08 23.71
N ILE A 351 11.27 6.12 22.79
CA ILE A 351 10.56 4.86 23.03
C ILE A 351 11.26 4.02 24.11
N ALA A 352 12.57 3.83 24.00
CA ALA A 352 13.38 3.09 24.98
C ALA A 352 13.30 3.70 26.39
N ASN A 353 13.17 5.02 26.52
CA ASN A 353 13.09 5.69 27.81
C ASN A 353 11.67 5.75 28.39
N ASN A 354 10.64 5.92 27.55
CA ASN A 354 9.28 6.26 28.01
C ASN A 354 8.22 5.15 27.78
N CYS A 355 8.52 4.10 27.00
CA CYS A 355 7.53 3.10 26.57
C CYS A 355 7.83 1.67 27.06
N PRO A 356 7.86 1.39 28.39
CA PRO A 356 8.11 0.04 28.91
C PRO A 356 6.99 -0.97 28.57
N LYS A 357 5.82 -0.48 28.13
CA LYS A 357 4.65 -1.30 27.72
C LYS A 357 4.58 -1.59 26.22
N ILE A 358 5.56 -1.15 25.42
CA ILE A 358 5.51 -1.38 23.98
C ILE A 358 5.60 -2.88 23.68
N GLU A 359 4.58 -3.40 23.02
CA GLU A 359 4.52 -4.77 22.48
C GLU A 359 5.11 -4.83 21.08
N LYS A 360 4.94 -3.75 20.30
CA LYS A 360 5.29 -3.72 18.87
C LYS A 360 6.11 -2.49 18.58
N LEU A 361 7.40 -2.67 18.32
CA LEU A 361 8.19 -1.69 17.59
C LEU A 361 8.35 -2.19 16.16
N SER A 362 8.11 -1.30 15.23
CA SER A 362 8.59 -1.40 13.89
C SER A 362 9.06 0.00 13.56
N THR A 363 10.25 0.13 12.98
CA THR A 363 10.95 1.38 12.66
C THR A 363 12.04 1.02 11.68
N TYR A 364 12.61 1.98 10.97
CA TYR A 364 13.94 1.79 10.43
C TYR A 364 15.01 2.37 11.38
N PHE A 365 16.26 2.08 11.02
CA PHE A 365 17.41 2.05 11.90
C PHE A 365 18.69 2.25 11.07
N GLU A 366 19.54 3.19 11.47
CA GLU A 366 20.85 3.46 10.83
C GLU A 366 22.03 3.19 11.78
N PHE A 367 23.26 3.52 11.35
CA PHE A 367 24.48 3.22 12.11
C PHE A 367 24.51 3.93 13.47
N GLU A 368 24.09 5.19 13.46
CA GLU A 368 24.00 6.09 14.61
C GLU A 368 23.01 5.58 15.67
N ASP A 369 22.09 4.67 15.29
CA ASP A 369 21.06 4.11 16.15
C ASP A 369 21.52 2.89 16.96
N LEU A 370 22.72 2.33 16.69
CA LEU A 370 23.27 1.16 17.39
C LEU A 370 23.32 1.35 18.91
N ILE A 371 23.62 2.56 19.39
CA ILE A 371 23.60 2.89 20.83
C ILE A 371 22.20 2.81 21.44
N TYR A 372 21.15 3.05 20.65
CA TYR A 372 19.75 3.05 21.10
C TYR A 372 19.08 1.67 20.96
N ALA A 373 19.52 0.80 20.04
CA ALA A 373 19.04 -0.60 20.01
C ALA A 373 19.26 -1.32 21.35
N LYS A 374 20.44 -1.18 21.95
CA LYS A 374 20.74 -1.80 23.25
C LYS A 374 19.83 -1.27 24.36
N LEU A 375 19.59 0.05 24.41
CA LEU A 375 18.70 0.67 25.39
C LEU A 375 17.25 0.22 25.21
N LEU A 376 16.78 0.15 23.96
CA LEU A 376 15.44 -0.34 23.61
C LEU A 376 15.22 -1.77 24.11
N LEU A 377 16.10 -2.70 23.76
CA LEU A 377 15.91 -4.13 24.09
C LEU A 377 15.96 -4.39 25.60
N LEU A 378 16.76 -3.61 26.35
CA LEU A 378 16.84 -3.71 27.81
C LEU A 378 15.60 -3.12 28.51
N ASN A 379 15.11 -1.95 28.07
CA ASN A 379 14.03 -1.24 28.76
C ASN A 379 12.62 -1.70 28.34
N CYS A 380 12.43 -2.04 27.06
CA CYS A 380 11.13 -2.44 26.50
C CYS A 380 10.88 -3.95 26.68
N SER A 381 10.89 -4.41 27.93
CA SER A 381 10.77 -5.82 28.31
C SER A 381 9.45 -6.53 27.92
N ASN A 382 8.46 -5.81 27.38
CA ASN A 382 7.21 -6.35 26.83
C ASN A 382 7.22 -6.47 25.30
N LEU A 383 8.30 -6.08 24.62
CA LEU A 383 8.41 -6.07 23.16
C LEU A 383 8.27 -7.49 22.61
N THR A 384 7.19 -7.77 21.88
CA THR A 384 6.87 -9.06 21.26
C THR A 384 7.13 -9.08 19.76
N TYR A 385 7.04 -7.92 19.09
CA TYR A 385 7.35 -7.74 17.67
C TYR A 385 8.33 -6.59 17.49
N LEU A 386 9.47 -6.88 16.87
CA LEU A 386 10.43 -5.93 16.34
C LEU A 386 10.44 -6.01 14.82
N THR A 387 10.57 -4.85 14.19
CA THR A 387 10.98 -4.71 12.80
C THR A 387 11.99 -3.59 12.78
N PHE A 388 13.26 -3.91 12.56
CA PHE A 388 14.19 -2.93 12.01
C PHE A 388 14.22 -3.06 10.51
N LYS A 389 14.63 -1.98 9.90
CA LYS A 389 14.47 -1.74 8.49
C LYS A 389 15.63 -0.77 8.16
N SER A 390 16.31 -0.90 7.03
CA SER A 390 17.39 0.00 6.58
C SER A 390 17.22 0.29 5.09
N LEU A 391 17.77 1.41 4.63
CA LEU A 391 17.83 1.75 3.20
C LEU A 391 19.27 1.86 2.69
N ASN A 392 20.22 1.72 3.59
CA ASN A 392 21.55 2.25 3.43
C ASN A 392 22.47 1.12 3.00
N GLU A 393 22.73 1.03 1.70
CA GLU A 393 23.51 -0.08 1.12
C GLU A 393 25.00 -0.01 1.51
N ASN A 394 25.47 1.10 2.08
CA ASN A 394 26.89 1.39 2.23
C ASN A 394 27.52 0.79 3.50
N TYR A 395 26.78 0.68 4.61
CA TYR A 395 27.34 0.32 5.91
C TYR A 395 27.12 -1.15 6.29
N ASN A 396 28.19 -1.82 6.75
CA ASN A 396 28.16 -3.25 7.11
C ASN A 396 27.72 -3.50 8.57
N ILE A 397 26.71 -2.76 9.05
CA ILE A 397 26.33 -2.67 10.48
C ILE A 397 25.43 -3.81 10.97
N GLY A 398 25.18 -4.80 10.10
CA GLY A 398 24.28 -5.89 10.42
C GLY A 398 24.84 -6.80 11.51
N ASP A 399 26.14 -7.04 11.53
CA ASP A 399 26.77 -7.93 12.50
C ASP A 399 26.72 -7.36 13.92
N GLU A 400 26.99 -6.06 14.09
CA GLU A 400 26.81 -5.36 15.36
C GLU A 400 25.35 -5.40 15.83
N LEU A 401 24.39 -5.22 14.92
CA LEU A 401 22.97 -5.29 15.24
C LEU A 401 22.54 -6.71 15.65
N LEU A 402 23.01 -7.75 14.95
CA LEU A 402 22.72 -9.14 15.31
C LEU A 402 23.38 -9.53 16.64
N GLU A 403 24.62 -9.11 16.90
CA GLU A 403 25.28 -9.32 18.20
C GLU A 403 24.57 -8.60 19.34
N ILE A 404 24.03 -7.39 19.11
CA ILE A 404 23.15 -6.69 20.05
C ILE A 404 21.84 -7.48 20.29
N LEU A 405 21.21 -8.01 19.23
CA LEU A 405 19.99 -8.80 19.34
C LEU A 405 20.23 -10.14 20.08
N ILE A 406 21.32 -10.86 19.80
CA ILE A 406 21.71 -12.09 20.52
C ILE A 406 21.86 -11.82 22.03
N LYS A 407 22.55 -10.73 22.38
CA LYS A 407 22.97 -10.44 23.77
C LYS A 407 21.89 -9.77 24.62
N PHE A 408 20.99 -8.98 24.03
CA PHE A 408 20.10 -8.09 24.79
C PHE A 408 18.60 -8.26 24.52
N SER A 409 18.17 -9.10 23.57
CA SER A 409 16.74 -9.28 23.28
C SER A 409 15.93 -9.75 24.51
N PRO A 410 14.77 -9.13 24.82
CA PRO A 410 13.94 -9.56 25.92
C PRO A 410 13.25 -10.90 25.59
N LYS A 411 12.96 -11.71 26.61
CA LYS A 411 12.30 -13.02 26.47
C LYS A 411 10.90 -12.95 25.84
N SER A 412 10.29 -11.77 25.80
CA SER A 412 9.02 -11.49 25.14
C SER A 412 9.13 -11.47 23.60
N LEU A 413 10.32 -11.27 23.02
CA LEU A 413 10.52 -10.88 21.62
C LEU A 413 10.27 -12.01 20.61
N THR A 414 9.02 -12.46 20.51
CA THR A 414 8.61 -13.55 19.63
C THR A 414 8.94 -13.32 18.15
N LYS A 415 9.16 -12.08 17.68
CA LYS A 415 9.22 -11.81 16.23
C LYS A 415 10.06 -10.62 15.81
N ILE A 416 11.14 -10.86 15.04
CA ILE A 416 12.09 -9.85 14.52
C ILE A 416 11.98 -9.78 12.98
N THR A 417 12.28 -8.66 12.32
CA THR A 417 12.57 -8.59 10.88
C THR A 417 13.57 -7.50 10.60
N LEU A 418 14.36 -7.68 9.55
CA LEU A 418 15.37 -6.76 9.06
C LEU A 418 15.04 -6.42 7.58
N LYS A 419 14.24 -5.36 7.35
CA LYS A 419 13.85 -4.92 5.99
C LYS A 419 14.97 -4.11 5.30
N GLY A 420 15.08 -4.18 3.97
CA GLY A 420 16.17 -3.54 3.22
C GLY A 420 17.46 -4.35 3.13
N ASN A 421 18.49 -3.74 2.54
CA ASN A 421 19.71 -4.39 2.04
C ASN A 421 20.83 -4.50 3.09
N TRP A 422 20.50 -5.03 4.26
CA TRP A 422 21.48 -5.33 5.31
C TRP A 422 22.55 -6.33 4.85
N LYS A 423 23.78 -6.15 5.33
CA LYS A 423 24.91 -7.05 5.15
C LYS A 423 25.27 -7.71 6.48
N TYR A 424 25.58 -9.01 6.45
CA TYR A 424 25.96 -9.82 7.62
C TYR A 424 27.05 -10.82 7.21
N SER A 425 27.90 -11.22 8.15
CA SER A 425 28.70 -12.43 8.02
C SER A 425 27.86 -13.68 8.31
N ILE A 426 28.26 -14.81 7.75
CA ILE A 426 27.57 -16.10 7.95
C ILE A 426 27.65 -16.50 9.43
N ASP A 427 28.82 -16.38 10.04
CA ASP A 427 29.06 -16.82 11.42
C ASP A 427 28.22 -16.06 12.46
N VAL A 428 28.00 -14.75 12.25
CA VAL A 428 27.13 -13.94 13.13
C VAL A 428 25.66 -14.25 12.86
N PHE A 429 25.28 -14.44 11.59
CA PHE A 429 23.92 -14.78 11.20
C PHE A 429 23.48 -16.16 11.73
N ASP A 430 24.33 -17.18 11.66
CA ASP A 430 24.03 -18.51 12.18
C ASP A 430 23.95 -18.50 13.72
N ARG A 431 24.83 -17.75 14.42
CA ARG A 431 24.68 -17.52 15.88
C ARG A 431 23.36 -16.83 16.24
N PHE A 432 22.90 -15.88 15.41
CA PHE A 432 21.61 -15.23 15.61
C PHE A 432 20.45 -16.20 15.42
N LEU A 433 20.49 -17.04 14.37
CA LEU A 433 19.48 -18.08 14.17
C LEU A 433 19.47 -19.13 15.29
N GLU A 434 20.63 -19.56 15.79
CA GLU A 434 20.71 -20.43 16.97
C GLU A 434 20.10 -19.77 18.22
N SER A 435 20.38 -18.48 18.46
CA SER A 435 19.74 -17.73 19.55
C SER A 435 18.22 -17.70 19.37
N CYS A 436 17.74 -17.47 18.14
CA CYS A 436 16.33 -17.50 17.81
C CYS A 436 15.69 -18.87 18.09
N VAL A 437 16.35 -20.00 17.77
CA VAL A 437 15.84 -21.34 18.13
C VAL A 437 15.78 -21.51 19.64
N ARG A 438 16.85 -21.18 20.36
CA ARG A 438 16.95 -21.32 21.83
C ARG A 438 15.95 -20.43 22.59
N GLN A 439 15.57 -19.29 22.01
CA GLN A 439 14.65 -18.29 22.59
C GLN A 439 13.24 -18.34 21.95
N ASN A 440 13.01 -19.28 21.03
CA ASN A 440 11.75 -19.54 20.33
C ASN A 440 11.21 -18.35 19.50
N TYR A 441 12.12 -17.64 18.84
CA TYR A 441 11.84 -16.45 18.03
C TYR A 441 11.45 -16.79 16.58
N VAL A 442 10.23 -16.42 16.22
CA VAL A 442 9.71 -16.38 14.86
C VAL A 442 10.21 -15.10 14.19
N VAL A 443 11.45 -15.10 13.69
CA VAL A 443 11.91 -14.07 12.76
C VAL A 443 10.92 -14.02 11.56
N ASP A 444 10.81 -12.88 10.87
CA ASP A 444 9.80 -12.65 9.84
C ASP A 444 10.37 -12.12 8.51
N GLU A 445 11.67 -11.76 8.47
CA GLU A 445 12.51 -11.74 7.24
C GLU A 445 13.93 -11.19 7.41
N ILE A 446 14.80 -11.59 6.47
CA ILE A 446 16.11 -11.02 6.08
C ILE A 446 16.16 -10.98 4.54
N ASP A 447 16.91 -10.06 3.90
CA ASP A 447 16.98 -9.96 2.42
C ASP A 447 18.02 -10.86 1.72
N LYS A 448 17.81 -11.02 0.40
CA LYS A 448 18.68 -11.46 -0.72
C LYS A 448 20.02 -12.19 -0.50
N HIS A 449 20.87 -11.85 0.47
CA HIS A 449 22.24 -12.39 0.56
C HIS A 449 22.27 -13.90 0.82
N VAL A 450 21.32 -14.42 1.62
CA VAL A 450 21.12 -15.86 1.88
C VAL A 450 20.99 -16.66 0.59
N TYR A 451 20.42 -16.07 -0.47
CA TYR A 451 20.18 -16.75 -1.76
C TYR A 451 21.43 -16.85 -2.66
N ARG A 452 22.46 -16.00 -2.46
CA ARG A 452 23.72 -16.09 -3.24
C ARG A 452 24.66 -17.14 -2.68
N ILE A 453 24.81 -17.18 -1.36
CA ILE A 453 25.69 -18.14 -0.66
C ILE A 453 25.31 -19.59 -1.00
N ARG A 454 24.00 -19.88 -1.03
CA ARG A 454 23.47 -21.23 -1.28
C ARG A 454 23.79 -21.80 -2.67
N ASN A 455 24.12 -20.94 -3.64
CA ASN A 455 24.47 -21.34 -5.01
C ASN A 455 25.99 -21.44 -5.24
N GLY A 456 26.83 -21.14 -4.23
CA GLY A 456 28.29 -21.16 -4.35
C GLY A 456 28.97 -22.49 -3.96
N ILE A 457 28.25 -23.40 -3.26
CA ILE A 457 28.86 -24.61 -2.70
C ILE A 457 28.94 -25.72 -3.75
N ASN A 458 30.03 -25.73 -4.51
CA ASN A 458 30.34 -26.81 -5.45
C ASN A 458 30.94 -28.02 -4.71
N LEU A 459 30.07 -28.91 -4.21
CA LEU A 459 30.41 -30.09 -3.39
C LEU A 459 31.13 -31.21 -4.18
N ASN A 460 32.26 -30.92 -4.82
CA ASN A 460 33.12 -31.91 -5.47
C ASN A 460 34.57 -31.41 -5.60
N LYS A 461 35.31 -31.36 -4.47
CA LYS A 461 36.79 -31.35 -4.41
C LYS A 461 37.31 -31.41 -2.96
N PHE A 462 37.89 -32.54 -2.57
CA PHE A 462 39.19 -32.66 -1.88
C PHE A 462 39.71 -34.10 -2.07
N PRO A 463 41.04 -34.33 -2.15
CA PRO A 463 41.59 -35.63 -2.57
C PRO A 463 42.10 -36.50 -1.40
N SER A 464 42.32 -37.77 -1.68
CA SER A 464 43.19 -38.68 -0.92
C SER A 464 43.96 -39.58 -1.90
N ALA A 465 45.19 -39.96 -1.56
CA ALA A 465 46.09 -40.70 -2.44
C ALA A 465 46.42 -42.11 -1.90
N ASN A 466 46.60 -43.06 -2.84
CA ASN A 466 47.22 -44.38 -2.69
C ASN A 466 46.54 -45.36 -1.69
N GLU A 467 46.57 -46.70 -1.86
CA GLU A 467 47.21 -47.56 -2.88
C GLU A 467 46.43 -48.89 -3.09
N HIS A 468 46.68 -49.54 -4.22
CA HIS A 468 46.31 -50.88 -4.73
C HIS A 468 45.30 -51.88 -4.08
N MET A 469 44.69 -52.67 -4.99
CA MET A 469 44.03 -54.00 -4.88
C MET A 469 42.47 -54.08 -4.87
N PRO A 470 41.87 -55.20 -5.36
CA PRO A 470 40.53 -55.21 -5.98
C PRO A 470 39.37 -55.59 -5.03
N PRO A 471 38.09 -55.36 -5.43
CA PRO A 471 36.95 -55.34 -4.50
C PRO A 471 36.30 -56.71 -4.22
N PRO A 472 35.76 -56.93 -3.00
CA PRO A 472 34.82 -58.00 -2.71
C PRO A 472 33.36 -57.63 -3.11
N PRO A 473 32.42 -58.60 -3.12
CA PRO A 473 31.02 -58.37 -3.52
C PRO A 473 30.20 -57.49 -2.54
N PRO A 474 29.05 -56.92 -2.97
CA PRO A 474 28.32 -55.93 -2.20
C PRO A 474 27.57 -56.51 -0.98
N SER A 475 27.71 -55.83 0.15
CA SER A 475 26.86 -55.97 1.35
C SER A 475 25.60 -55.08 1.25
N PRO A 476 24.52 -55.38 2.01
CA PRO A 476 23.22 -54.71 1.87
C PRO A 476 23.22 -53.22 2.25
N PRO A 477 22.26 -52.43 1.73
CA PRO A 477 22.30 -50.97 1.80
C PRO A 477 22.14 -50.42 3.22
N PRO A 478 22.89 -49.35 3.60
CA PRO A 478 22.75 -48.72 4.90
C PRO A 478 21.43 -47.95 5.01
N THR A 479 20.62 -48.31 6.00
CA THR A 479 19.39 -47.57 6.35
C THR A 479 19.74 -46.23 7.00
N GLY A 480 19.76 -45.15 6.21
CA GLY A 480 20.26 -43.84 6.65
C GLY A 480 19.71 -42.64 5.89
N THR A 481 18.38 -42.56 5.67
CA THR A 481 17.76 -41.33 5.15
C THR A 481 17.82 -40.22 6.20
N THR A 482 18.57 -39.15 5.91
CA THR A 482 18.73 -38.00 6.81
C THR A 482 17.44 -37.21 6.99
N SER A 483 16.96 -37.13 8.23
CA SER A 483 15.77 -36.35 8.59
C SER A 483 16.11 -34.86 8.68
N PHE A 484 15.68 -34.05 7.72
CA PHE A 484 15.67 -32.58 7.88
C PHE A 484 14.77 -32.18 9.04
N ASN A 485 15.25 -31.27 9.92
CA ASN A 485 14.57 -31.00 11.19
C ASN A 485 13.23 -30.27 11.00
N LYS A 486 12.16 -30.89 11.51
CA LYS A 486 10.76 -30.46 11.41
C LYS A 486 10.46 -29.15 12.15
N GLU A 487 11.26 -28.80 13.15
CA GLU A 487 11.13 -27.56 13.94
C GLU A 487 11.50 -26.32 13.10
N TRP A 488 12.48 -26.45 12.21
CA TRP A 488 13.01 -25.37 11.38
C TRP A 488 11.91 -24.70 10.55
N CYS A 489 11.03 -25.50 9.92
CA CYS A 489 9.92 -24.98 9.11
C CYS A 489 8.90 -24.14 9.92
N ASN A 490 8.71 -24.42 11.20
CA ASN A 490 7.75 -23.69 12.04
C ASN A 490 8.26 -22.29 12.44
N LEU A 491 9.57 -22.16 12.61
CA LEU A 491 10.22 -20.86 12.85
C LEU A 491 10.40 -20.07 11.54
N VAL A 492 10.64 -20.75 10.41
CA VAL A 492 11.05 -20.13 9.14
C VAL A 492 9.89 -19.71 8.22
N VAL A 493 8.72 -20.35 8.26
CA VAL A 493 7.61 -19.94 7.36
C VAL A 493 7.20 -18.47 7.52
N PRO A 494 7.19 -17.89 8.74
CA PRO A 494 6.97 -16.46 8.90
C PRO A 494 8.18 -15.60 8.48
N ILE A 495 9.44 -16.13 8.49
CA ILE A 495 10.68 -15.50 7.92
C ILE A 495 10.56 -15.16 6.43
N LEU A 496 9.41 -15.42 5.80
CA LEU A 496 9.17 -15.26 4.37
C LEU A 496 7.94 -14.37 4.10
N TRP A 497 7.56 -13.49 5.07
CA TRP A 497 6.26 -12.80 5.04
C TRP A 497 6.26 -11.28 5.32
N LYS A 498 7.37 -10.60 5.67
CA LYS A 498 7.33 -9.19 6.16
C LYS A 498 7.81 -8.08 5.17
N LYS A 499 8.14 -8.43 3.92
CA LYS A 499 8.67 -7.65 2.77
C LYS A 499 8.24 -8.35 1.46
N TYR A 500 8.70 -7.80 0.33
CA TYR A 500 8.38 -8.19 -1.04
C TYR A 500 8.94 -9.54 -1.55
N SER A 501 9.34 -10.49 -0.68
CA SER A 501 9.63 -11.87 -1.10
C SER A 501 8.41 -12.59 -1.71
N TRP A 502 7.21 -12.05 -1.50
CA TRP A 502 5.96 -12.54 -2.08
C TRP A 502 5.90 -12.41 -3.60
N TYR A 503 6.74 -11.58 -4.23
CA TYR A 503 6.85 -11.43 -5.69
C TYR A 503 7.58 -12.63 -6.33
N CYS A 504 7.19 -13.83 -5.92
CA CYS A 504 7.47 -15.07 -6.60
C CYS A 504 6.64 -15.12 -7.89
N ASN A 505 7.23 -15.53 -9.01
CA ASN A 505 6.51 -15.77 -10.27
C ASN A 505 5.59 -17.02 -10.23
N HIS A 506 5.00 -17.33 -9.07
CA HIS A 506 4.20 -18.51 -8.77
C HIS A 506 2.83 -18.11 -8.17
N LYS A 507 1.79 -18.16 -9.02
CA LYS A 507 0.39 -17.73 -8.78
C LYS A 507 -0.36 -18.42 -7.62
N GLU A 508 0.31 -19.22 -6.81
CA GLU A 508 -0.26 -20.00 -5.70
C GLU A 508 0.25 -19.56 -4.31
N SER A 509 1.34 -18.78 -4.24
CA SER A 509 1.79 -18.15 -3.00
C SER A 509 0.94 -16.92 -2.67
N GLU A 510 0.85 -15.95 -3.60
CA GLU A 510 0.08 -14.71 -3.47
C GLU A 510 -1.38 -14.97 -3.02
N LYS A 511 -2.02 -15.98 -3.63
CA LYS A 511 -3.40 -16.41 -3.35
C LYS A 511 -3.64 -16.78 -1.88
N LYS A 512 -2.60 -17.14 -1.11
CA LYS A 512 -2.71 -17.45 0.32
C LYS A 512 -2.64 -16.19 1.19
N ILE A 513 -1.95 -15.14 0.72
CA ILE A 513 -1.64 -13.93 1.51
C ILE A 513 -2.80 -12.93 1.51
N PHE A 514 -3.40 -12.65 0.35
CA PHE A 514 -4.55 -11.75 0.24
C PHE A 514 -5.71 -12.16 1.16
N ASN A 515 -5.93 -13.46 1.34
CA ASN A 515 -6.98 -14.01 2.21
C ASN A 515 -6.78 -13.63 3.70
N ILE A 516 -5.55 -13.30 4.11
CA ILE A 516 -5.21 -12.89 5.48
C ILE A 516 -5.56 -11.40 5.67
N ILE A 517 -5.05 -10.53 4.79
CA ILE A 517 -5.24 -9.07 4.82
C ILE A 517 -6.72 -8.70 4.89
N LEU A 518 -7.51 -9.33 4.02
CA LEU A 518 -8.92 -9.04 3.86
C LEU A 518 -9.74 -9.40 5.11
N SER A 519 -9.21 -10.19 6.05
CA SER A 519 -9.90 -10.48 7.32
C SER A 519 -9.98 -9.30 8.30
N CYS A 520 -9.26 -8.19 8.07
CA CYS A 520 -8.86 -7.25 9.12
C CYS A 520 -9.77 -6.04 9.42
N LEU A 521 -10.48 -5.46 8.44
CA LEU A 521 -11.19 -4.15 8.51
C LEU A 521 -12.10 -3.86 9.77
N SER A 522 -12.44 -2.59 10.03
CA SER A 522 -13.18 -2.12 11.24
C SER A 522 -14.71 -2.46 11.30
N THR A 523 -15.51 -1.82 12.17
CA THR A 523 -16.95 -2.11 12.35
C THR A 523 -17.90 -1.04 11.81
N TYR A 524 -17.44 0.18 11.59
CA TYR A 524 -17.58 0.78 10.27
C TYR A 524 -16.81 -0.10 9.28
N SER A 525 -15.64 0.24 8.72
CA SER A 525 -14.85 -0.38 7.61
C SER A 525 -15.01 -1.87 7.12
N LYS A 526 -15.65 -2.81 7.84
CA LYS A 526 -16.21 -4.08 7.28
C LYS A 526 -17.66 -3.97 6.84
N GLN A 527 -18.37 -3.01 7.40
CA GLN A 527 -19.73 -2.69 7.04
C GLN A 527 -19.98 -1.21 6.71
N PHE A 528 -19.12 -0.27 7.09
CA PHE A 528 -18.63 0.63 6.03
C PHE A 528 -17.79 -0.22 5.08
N LEU A 529 -18.52 -0.94 4.25
CA LEU A 529 -18.12 -1.76 3.13
C LEU A 529 -19.40 -2.44 2.69
N PHE A 530 -20.32 -2.84 3.57
CA PHE A 530 -21.18 -3.95 3.19
C PHE A 530 -22.38 -3.66 2.30
N ASP A 531 -22.96 -2.44 2.31
CA ASP A 531 -23.82 -1.95 1.21
C ASP A 531 -23.04 -1.15 0.16
N ASN A 532 -21.75 -1.50 0.09
CA ASN A 532 -20.85 -1.40 -1.03
C ASN A 532 -20.33 -2.82 -1.38
N ASN A 533 -20.70 -3.87 -0.60
CA ASN A 533 -19.91 -5.09 -0.55
C ASN A 533 -18.44 -4.91 -0.24
N ILE A 534 -17.74 -5.32 -1.28
CA ILE A 534 -16.52 -6.09 -1.25
C ILE A 534 -16.61 -7.34 -0.30
N LYS A 535 -16.49 -8.54 -0.89
CA LYS A 535 -16.67 -9.85 -0.21
C LYS A 535 -15.34 -10.64 -0.18
N LEU A 536 -14.93 -11.27 0.95
CA LEU A 536 -13.52 -11.65 1.29
C LEU A 536 -13.26 -13.12 1.90
N PRO A 537 -12.47 -14.06 1.28
CA PRO A 537 -12.72 -15.54 1.09
C PRO A 537 -12.57 -16.58 2.26
N SER A 538 -12.75 -17.90 1.96
CA SER A 538 -12.82 -19.01 2.95
C SER A 538 -12.11 -20.37 2.62
N THR A 539 -10.78 -20.42 2.64
CA THR A 539 -9.89 -21.64 2.75
C THR A 539 -9.82 -22.67 1.60
N ILE A 540 -8.85 -23.61 1.57
CA ILE A 540 -7.47 -23.49 1.01
C ILE A 540 -7.27 -24.62 -0.04
N PHE A 541 -6.43 -24.39 -1.07
CA PHE A 541 -5.98 -25.33 -2.12
C PHE A 541 -7.03 -25.91 -3.09
N LEU A 542 -7.30 -25.18 -4.19
CA LEU A 542 -6.97 -25.61 -5.56
C LEU A 542 -7.18 -24.47 -6.59
N LYS A 543 -6.67 -24.69 -7.82
CA LYS A 543 -6.67 -23.87 -9.06
C LYS A 543 -6.07 -22.43 -9.02
N PRO A 544 -5.42 -21.95 -10.12
CA PRO A 544 -4.85 -20.59 -10.19
C PRO A 544 -5.90 -19.48 -10.26
N LEU A 545 -5.51 -18.24 -9.94
CA LEU A 545 -6.43 -17.09 -9.98
C LEU A 545 -6.69 -16.52 -11.38
N TYR A 546 -5.76 -16.68 -12.33
CA TYR A 546 -5.82 -16.03 -13.64
C TYR A 546 -6.98 -16.52 -14.54
N GLU A 547 -7.47 -17.74 -14.33
CA GLU A 547 -8.69 -18.24 -15.00
C GLU A 547 -9.99 -17.61 -14.43
N ILE A 548 -9.92 -16.95 -13.27
CA ILE A 548 -11.07 -16.37 -12.56
C ILE A 548 -11.20 -14.86 -12.84
N LEU A 549 -10.11 -14.16 -13.17
CA LEU A 549 -10.08 -12.70 -13.25
C LEU A 549 -10.65 -12.09 -14.56
N ASN A 550 -10.84 -12.87 -15.62
CA ASN A 550 -11.25 -12.34 -16.94
C ASN A 550 -12.78 -12.09 -17.09
N ASN A 551 -13.46 -11.55 -16.06
CA ASN A 551 -14.89 -11.18 -16.13
C ASN A 551 -15.31 -10.11 -15.08
N PHE A 552 -15.29 -8.83 -15.50
CA PHE A 552 -15.99 -7.65 -14.88
C PHE A 552 -15.55 -7.24 -13.44
N ASP A 553 -15.60 -5.96 -12.98
CA ASP A 553 -15.67 -4.63 -13.61
C ASP A 553 -14.97 -3.62 -12.64
N TYR A 554 -14.01 -2.83 -13.13
CA TYR A 554 -12.68 -2.82 -12.47
C TYR A 554 -12.34 -1.64 -11.53
N SER A 555 -13.14 -0.57 -11.46
CA SER A 555 -12.75 0.70 -10.81
C SER A 555 -13.17 0.80 -9.33
N THR A 556 -14.10 1.70 -8.97
CA THR A 556 -14.28 2.28 -7.62
C THR A 556 -14.70 1.32 -6.51
N LYS A 557 -14.78 0.01 -6.72
CA LYS A 557 -14.82 -0.99 -5.65
C LYS A 557 -13.43 -1.41 -5.19
N ASN A 558 -12.45 -1.33 -6.10
CA ASN A 558 -11.06 -1.14 -5.73
C ASN A 558 -10.94 0.21 -5.02
N ASN A 559 -11.19 1.40 -5.60
CA ASN A 559 -11.04 2.68 -4.85
C ASN A 559 -11.75 2.71 -3.49
N LEU A 560 -12.86 1.97 -3.26
CA LEU A 560 -13.49 1.80 -1.95
C LEU A 560 -12.86 0.78 -1.01
N LEU A 561 -12.43 -0.36 -1.53
CA LEU A 561 -11.68 -1.34 -0.75
C LEU A 561 -10.31 -0.76 -0.47
N GLU A 562 -9.59 -0.30 -1.48
CA GLU A 562 -8.43 0.61 -1.43
C GLU A 562 -8.70 1.83 -0.57
N GLN A 563 -9.92 2.34 -0.43
CA GLN A 563 -10.20 3.36 0.58
C GLN A 563 -10.24 2.75 1.97
N GLU A 564 -11.01 1.71 2.23
CA GLU A 564 -11.03 1.13 3.57
C GLU A 564 -9.71 0.44 3.95
N ILE A 565 -8.88 0.16 2.94
CA ILE A 565 -7.49 -0.25 2.99
C ILE A 565 -6.58 0.96 3.07
N TYR A 566 -6.81 2.14 2.47
CA TYR A 566 -6.11 3.36 2.88
C TYR A 566 -6.64 3.88 4.21
N LYS A 567 -7.69 3.28 4.79
CA LYS A 567 -8.02 3.32 6.22
C LYS A 567 -7.48 2.11 6.97
N LEU A 568 -6.79 1.17 6.31
CA LEU A 568 -6.03 0.05 6.88
C LEU A 568 -4.49 -0.20 6.50
N PHE A 569 -3.80 0.61 5.66
CA PHE A 569 -2.55 1.52 5.90
C PHE A 569 -2.53 3.83 7.85
N VAL A 570 -3.14 5.06 7.85
CA VAL A 570 -4.54 5.47 7.63
C VAL A 570 -5.34 5.18 8.88
N SER A 571 -4.83 4.26 9.70
CA SER A 571 -5.07 3.91 11.10
C SER A 571 -4.19 2.72 11.59
N GLN A 572 -2.88 2.66 11.30
CA GLN A 572 -1.96 1.50 11.17
C GLN A 572 -0.52 2.03 10.82
N CYS A 573 0.46 1.15 10.53
CA CYS A 573 1.90 1.38 10.19
C CYS A 573 2.47 2.84 10.28
N LYS A 574 3.45 3.23 11.15
CA LYS A 574 4.16 4.55 11.02
C LYS A 574 5.17 4.68 9.89
N ASN A 575 5.86 5.81 9.96
CA ASN A 575 6.52 6.66 8.99
C ASN A 575 7.07 5.86 7.82
N VAL A 576 6.44 5.19 6.82
CA VAL A 576 7.09 4.18 5.89
C VAL A 576 8.49 4.60 5.31
N LYS A 577 9.63 3.82 5.18
CA LYS A 577 10.92 4.12 4.44
C LYS A 577 10.95 3.79 2.93
N ILE A 578 9.92 3.27 2.27
CA ILE A 578 9.72 3.49 0.82
C ILE A 578 8.22 3.54 0.49
N LEU A 579 7.75 4.53 -0.26
CA LEU A 579 6.34 4.60 -0.67
C LEU A 579 6.16 5.17 -2.06
N GLN A 580 5.01 4.83 -2.64
CA GLN A 580 4.64 5.00 -4.02
C GLN A 580 3.14 5.37 -4.12
N TRP A 581 2.80 6.62 -4.43
CA TRP A 581 1.40 7.05 -4.69
C TRP A 581 0.93 6.26 -5.89
N LYS A 582 -0.29 5.76 -5.77
CA LYS A 582 -1.13 5.34 -6.89
C LYS A 582 -2.56 5.80 -6.66
N THR A 583 -2.74 6.91 -5.93
CA THR A 583 -4.06 7.38 -5.53
C THR A 583 -4.11 8.90 -5.57
N SER A 584 -5.12 9.52 -6.16
CA SER A 584 -6.59 9.33 -6.11
C SER A 584 -7.25 9.45 -4.73
N GLN A 585 -6.49 9.70 -3.65
CA GLN A 585 -6.95 10.09 -2.32
C GLN A 585 -6.03 11.23 -1.71
N PRO A 586 -6.53 12.45 -1.35
CA PRO A 586 -5.81 13.72 -1.18
C PRO A 586 -6.18 14.54 0.06
N LEU A 587 -5.62 15.72 0.08
CA LEU A 587 -4.44 15.71 0.86
C LEU A 587 -4.89 15.79 2.29
N SER A 588 -6.08 16.26 2.71
CA SER A 588 -6.42 16.32 4.14
C SER A 588 -7.59 15.49 4.66
N LEU A 589 -8.54 14.99 3.85
CA LEU A 589 -10.04 15.13 4.19
C LEU A 589 -10.21 14.21 5.48
N PHE A 590 -9.84 12.96 5.35
CA PHE A 590 -8.85 12.34 6.21
C PHE A 590 -8.23 12.99 7.49
N SER A 591 -8.45 14.15 8.10
CA SER A 591 -7.44 14.92 8.91
C SER A 591 -6.24 14.27 9.72
N GLY A 592 -5.01 14.82 9.70
CA GLY A 592 -3.84 14.36 10.46
C GLY A 592 -2.66 13.76 9.69
N ALA A 593 -2.47 13.98 8.40
CA ALA A 593 -1.24 13.68 7.67
C ALA A 593 -0.35 14.89 7.48
N THR A 594 -0.83 16.06 7.86
CA THR A 594 -0.02 16.95 8.71
C THR A 594 0.83 16.13 9.69
N GLU A 595 0.21 15.16 10.39
CA GLU A 595 0.87 14.22 11.30
C GLU A 595 1.32 12.95 10.58
N CYS A 596 1.44 12.93 9.26
CA CYS A 596 1.73 11.71 8.50
C CYS A 596 2.55 11.91 7.25
N PHE A 597 3.00 13.13 6.98
CA PHE A 597 4.34 13.33 6.48
C PHE A 597 4.97 14.60 7.15
N SER A 598 6.25 14.62 7.62
CA SER A 598 6.97 15.81 8.20
C SER A 598 8.57 16.01 8.21
N GLN A 599 9.39 15.53 7.22
CA GLN A 599 10.91 15.40 7.05
C GLN A 599 11.29 14.07 6.29
N LEU A 600 11.58 14.01 4.97
CA LEU A 600 11.73 12.79 4.10
C LEU A 600 12.93 12.93 3.15
N ASN A 601 13.36 11.86 2.42
CA ASN A 601 14.30 11.85 1.25
C ASN A 601 14.28 10.78 0.07
N ASN A 602 13.26 9.93 -0.23
CA ASN A 602 13.06 9.09 -1.47
C ASN A 602 11.62 8.54 -1.77
N LEU A 603 11.03 8.70 -2.97
CA LEU A 603 9.66 9.27 -3.08
C LEU A 603 8.66 8.80 -4.26
N TYR A 604 8.61 7.51 -4.63
CA TYR A 604 8.06 6.87 -5.88
C TYR A 604 6.73 7.32 -6.60
N ILE A 605 6.79 8.13 -7.67
CA ILE A 605 5.62 8.57 -8.48
C ILE A 605 5.07 7.60 -9.55
N SER A 606 3.87 7.91 -10.07
CA SER A 606 3.52 7.92 -11.49
C SER A 606 2.62 9.14 -11.82
N ILE A 607 3.08 10.11 -12.64
CA ILE A 607 2.41 11.43 -12.86
C ILE A 607 0.89 11.33 -13.07
N ASP A 608 0.42 10.29 -13.78
CA ASP A 608 -1.00 10.03 -14.04
C ASP A 608 -1.85 9.74 -12.77
N SER A 609 -1.28 9.76 -11.56
CA SER A 609 -1.94 9.32 -10.32
C SER A 609 -2.28 10.44 -9.33
N VAL A 610 -1.79 11.68 -9.50
CA VAL A 610 -1.89 12.75 -8.48
C VAL A 610 -2.17 14.15 -9.02
N SER A 611 -2.81 14.98 -8.16
CA SER A 611 -3.14 16.37 -8.50
C SER A 611 -2.06 17.39 -8.14
N PRO A 612 -1.87 18.43 -8.99
CA PRO A 612 -1.04 19.63 -8.73
C PRO A 612 -1.42 20.38 -7.46
N ASN A 613 -2.62 20.14 -6.94
CA ASN A 613 -2.96 20.64 -5.63
C ASN A 613 -2.51 19.70 -4.53
N SER A 614 -2.73 18.38 -4.58
CA SER A 614 -2.17 17.49 -3.54
C SER A 614 -0.68 17.78 -3.34
N LEU A 615 0.03 17.96 -4.45
CA LEU A 615 1.29 18.69 -4.57
C LEU A 615 1.41 20.04 -3.78
N TYR A 616 0.63 21.12 -3.97
CA TYR A 616 0.88 22.40 -3.26
C TYR A 616 0.67 22.55 -1.72
N GLU A 617 0.08 21.58 -1.00
CA GLU A 617 0.33 21.53 0.48
C GLU A 617 1.51 20.59 0.73
N MET A 618 2.43 20.69 -0.21
CA MET A 618 3.64 19.96 -0.33
C MET A 618 4.56 20.84 -1.27
N ILE A 619 4.74 22.16 -1.03
CA ILE A 619 5.80 23.02 -1.64
C ILE A 619 6.51 24.12 -0.78
N GLN A 620 5.88 24.81 0.19
CA GLN A 620 6.49 25.96 0.92
C GLN A 620 7.52 25.63 2.02
N ILE A 621 7.61 24.38 2.46
CA ILE A 621 7.92 23.91 3.83
C ILE A 621 8.39 22.42 4.04
N CYS A 622 9.25 21.68 3.26
CA CYS A 622 9.79 20.31 3.63
C CYS A 622 11.18 19.89 3.09
N LYS A 623 12.20 20.62 3.46
CA LYS A 623 13.14 21.11 2.46
C LYS A 623 14.37 20.22 2.20
N ASP A 624 14.21 18.88 2.17
CA ASP A 624 15.35 17.95 2.27
C ASP A 624 15.30 16.59 1.51
N LEU A 625 14.94 16.55 0.22
CA LEU A 625 15.14 15.36 -0.64
C LEU A 625 16.61 14.99 -0.90
N ASN A 626 16.81 13.72 -1.27
CA ASN A 626 18.05 13.14 -1.77
C ASN A 626 17.80 12.32 -3.05
N GLY A 627 16.68 11.61 -3.17
CA GLY A 627 16.32 10.89 -4.41
C GLY A 627 14.92 11.17 -4.94
N LEU A 628 14.86 11.74 -6.14
CA LEU A 628 13.67 11.87 -6.98
C LEU A 628 13.70 10.78 -8.09
N MET A 629 12.58 10.16 -8.48
CA MET A 629 12.53 9.11 -9.54
C MET A 629 11.23 9.14 -10.38
N ILE A 630 10.93 10.23 -11.07
CA ILE A 630 9.62 10.48 -11.69
C ILE A 630 9.27 9.38 -12.73
N TYR A 631 8.05 8.83 -12.75
CA TYR A 631 7.53 7.86 -13.72
C TYR A 631 6.32 8.44 -14.48
N ASN A 632 6.12 7.97 -15.71
CA ASN A 632 5.11 8.44 -16.66
C ASN A 632 5.25 9.92 -17.05
N CYS A 633 6.50 10.39 -17.20
CA CYS A 633 6.86 11.70 -17.71
C CYS A 633 6.26 11.96 -19.12
N THR A 634 5.04 12.49 -19.16
CA THR A 634 4.22 12.63 -20.38
C THR A 634 3.54 13.98 -20.52
N HIS A 635 3.52 14.80 -19.47
CA HIS A 635 2.96 16.16 -19.43
C HIS A 635 3.58 16.94 -18.24
N ASN A 636 3.42 18.27 -18.21
CA ASN A 636 3.79 19.09 -17.04
C ASN A 636 2.86 18.78 -15.85
N LEU A 637 3.43 18.80 -14.64
CA LEU A 637 2.69 18.72 -13.38
C LEU A 637 3.12 19.91 -12.48
N PRO A 638 2.28 20.96 -12.35
CA PRO A 638 2.59 22.13 -11.51
C PRO A 638 2.83 21.74 -10.05
N GLY A 639 3.83 22.40 -9.44
CA GLY A 639 4.50 21.94 -8.23
C GLY A 639 5.97 21.67 -8.53
N LEU A 640 6.23 20.56 -9.21
CA LEU A 640 7.52 19.92 -9.53
C LEU A 640 8.79 20.79 -9.63
N ILE A 641 8.72 21.96 -10.27
CA ILE A 641 9.89 22.86 -10.36
C ILE A 641 10.18 23.51 -9.01
N SER A 642 9.19 24.16 -8.40
CA SER A 642 9.33 24.82 -7.10
C SER A 642 9.48 23.83 -5.94
N LEU A 643 9.08 22.57 -6.15
CA LEU A 643 9.60 21.43 -5.41
C LEU A 643 11.12 21.38 -5.47
N ILE A 644 11.68 21.14 -6.66
CA ILE A 644 13.09 20.81 -6.82
C ILE A 644 13.96 21.98 -6.32
N ASP A 645 13.53 23.23 -6.57
CA ASP A 645 14.16 24.45 -6.02
C ASP A 645 14.21 24.51 -4.49
N ALA A 646 13.17 24.02 -3.80
CA ALA A 646 13.13 24.02 -2.35
C ALA A 646 13.90 22.84 -1.71
N GLN A 647 14.52 21.95 -2.51
CA GLN A 647 15.40 20.89 -2.03
C GLN A 647 16.85 21.34 -1.94
N LYS A 648 17.45 21.26 -0.75
CA LYS A 648 18.83 21.73 -0.56
C LYS A 648 19.91 20.66 -0.72
N ASN A 649 19.54 19.38 -0.65
CA ASN A 649 20.50 18.25 -0.62
C ASN A 649 20.20 17.14 -1.66
N LEU A 650 19.52 17.45 -2.77
CA LEU A 650 19.07 16.46 -3.76
C LEU A 650 20.25 15.86 -4.57
N LYS A 651 20.75 14.68 -4.18
CA LYS A 651 21.89 14.01 -4.85
C LYS A 651 21.51 13.07 -5.99
N ARG A 652 20.25 12.67 -6.13
CA ARG A 652 19.77 11.75 -7.17
C ARG A 652 18.48 12.24 -7.83
N LEU A 653 18.50 12.31 -9.16
CA LEU A 653 17.33 12.56 -10.00
C LEU A 653 17.22 11.46 -11.06
N SER A 654 16.11 10.73 -11.05
CA SER A 654 15.75 9.76 -12.08
C SER A 654 14.42 10.15 -12.75
N LEU A 655 14.26 9.87 -14.05
CA LEU A 655 13.02 10.07 -14.81
C LEU A 655 12.71 8.83 -15.68
N PHE A 656 11.45 8.43 -15.78
CA PHE A 656 10.97 7.23 -16.46
C PHE A 656 9.70 7.49 -17.28
N LYS A 657 9.66 7.01 -18.53
CA LYS A 657 8.48 7.03 -19.40
C LYS A 657 8.03 5.60 -19.70
N TYR A 658 6.99 5.14 -19.02
CA TYR A 658 6.57 3.74 -19.09
C TYR A 658 5.87 3.42 -20.42
N ILE A 659 6.43 2.47 -21.18
CA ILE A 659 5.77 1.84 -22.33
C ILE A 659 5.58 0.36 -22.02
N LYS A 660 4.31 -0.07 -21.91
CA LYS A 660 3.96 -1.47 -21.70
C LYS A 660 4.15 -2.25 -23.00
N MET A 661 5.03 -3.26 -22.99
CA MET A 661 5.65 -3.85 -24.19
C MET A 661 4.72 -4.62 -25.16
N GLU A 662 3.40 -4.59 -24.96
CA GLU A 662 2.38 -5.24 -25.81
C GLU A 662 1.46 -4.26 -26.58
N TYR A 663 1.59 -2.93 -26.40
CA TYR A 663 0.76 -1.93 -27.10
C TYR A 663 1.54 -1.03 -28.09
N CYS A 664 2.71 -1.48 -28.54
CA CYS A 664 3.60 -0.76 -29.45
C CYS A 664 3.14 -0.78 -30.92
N LYS A 665 2.04 -0.05 -31.23
CA LYS A 665 1.81 0.53 -32.57
C LYS A 665 0.83 1.70 -32.57
N GLU A 666 -0.36 1.54 -32.00
CA GLU A 666 -1.38 2.61 -31.99
C GLU A 666 -1.00 3.78 -31.07
N LEU A 667 -0.34 3.50 -29.94
CA LEU A 667 0.11 4.52 -29.00
C LEU A 667 1.09 5.53 -29.63
N SER A 668 1.89 5.09 -30.62
CA SER A 668 2.82 5.94 -31.37
C SER A 668 2.13 7.11 -32.08
N ASN A 669 0.90 6.90 -32.54
CA ASN A 669 0.09 7.95 -33.18
C ASN A 669 -0.64 8.84 -32.16
N ALA A 670 -0.97 8.32 -30.97
CA ALA A 670 -1.54 9.11 -29.87
C ALA A 670 -0.51 10.09 -29.27
N ILE A 671 0.76 9.68 -29.19
CA ILE A 671 1.87 10.49 -28.66
C ILE A 671 2.08 11.80 -29.45
N LYS A 672 1.65 11.89 -30.72
CA LYS A 672 1.68 13.13 -31.52
C LYS A 672 0.62 14.18 -31.14
N ARG A 673 -0.22 13.97 -30.11
CA ARG A 673 -1.39 14.83 -29.80
C ARG A 673 -1.63 15.17 -28.32
N LYS A 674 -0.63 15.02 -27.44
CA LYS A 674 -0.61 15.67 -26.11
C LYS A 674 0.75 16.32 -25.85
N GLY A 675 0.75 17.38 -25.04
CA GLY A 675 1.80 18.41 -25.03
C GLY A 675 3.14 18.00 -24.42
N ASP A 676 4.22 18.61 -24.91
CA ASP A 676 5.57 18.44 -24.40
C ASP A 676 5.74 18.99 -22.98
N ILE A 677 6.64 18.37 -22.21
CA ILE A 677 7.05 18.79 -20.86
C ILE A 677 8.10 19.94 -20.88
N LYS A 678 7.89 20.92 -21.77
CA LYS A 678 8.88 21.92 -22.21
C LYS A 678 9.36 22.89 -21.12
N GLU A 679 8.52 23.15 -20.14
CA GLU A 679 8.83 24.05 -19.02
C GLU A 679 9.89 23.42 -18.10
N PHE A 680 9.77 22.12 -17.81
CA PHE A 680 10.74 21.39 -17.00
C PHE A 680 12.08 21.22 -17.72
N GLN A 681 12.05 21.00 -19.05
CA GLN A 681 13.26 20.99 -19.89
C GLN A 681 14.03 22.32 -19.81
N GLN A 682 13.32 23.46 -19.90
CA GLN A 682 13.92 24.79 -19.81
C GLN A 682 14.42 25.14 -18.41
N TYR A 683 13.79 24.62 -17.36
CA TYR A 683 14.28 24.76 -15.98
C TYR A 683 15.61 24.00 -15.75
N LEU A 684 15.69 22.72 -16.16
CA LEU A 684 16.92 21.91 -16.06
C LEU A 684 18.10 22.55 -16.82
N MET A 685 17.83 23.29 -17.90
CA MET A 685 18.81 24.03 -18.68
C MET A 685 19.41 25.26 -17.97
N ILE A 686 18.69 25.89 -17.03
CA ILE A 686 19.12 27.15 -16.41
C ILE A 686 19.72 26.97 -15.01
N SER A 687 19.19 26.06 -14.19
CA SER A 687 19.52 25.92 -12.77
C SER A 687 20.90 25.29 -12.47
N GLU A 688 21.43 25.55 -11.26
CA GLU A 688 22.71 25.02 -10.77
C GLU A 688 22.53 23.91 -9.71
N PHE A 689 22.77 22.65 -10.09
CA PHE A 689 22.63 21.49 -9.19
C PHE A 689 23.98 21.06 -8.60
N LEU A 690 24.45 21.77 -7.58
CA LEU A 690 25.85 21.66 -7.11
C LEU A 690 26.18 20.36 -6.36
N GLU A 691 25.18 19.73 -5.74
CA GLU A 691 25.31 18.52 -4.91
C GLU A 691 24.84 17.23 -5.63
N LEU A 692 24.58 17.29 -6.95
CA LEU A 692 24.00 16.19 -7.73
C LEU A 692 25.06 15.14 -8.11
N GLU A 693 24.85 13.90 -7.64
CA GLU A 693 25.79 12.78 -7.81
C GLU A 693 25.27 11.71 -8.79
N TYR A 694 23.94 11.55 -8.94
CA TYR A 694 23.30 10.46 -9.70
C TYR A 694 22.19 10.98 -10.63
N ILE A 695 22.26 10.63 -11.92
CA ILE A 695 21.30 11.03 -12.96
C ILE A 695 20.84 9.79 -13.75
N ASP A 696 19.55 9.43 -13.74
CA ASP A 696 19.04 8.24 -14.47
C ASP A 696 17.78 8.53 -15.33
N PHE A 697 17.85 8.40 -16.66
CA PHE A 697 16.77 8.76 -17.60
C PHE A 697 16.35 7.55 -18.44
N TYR A 698 15.05 7.24 -18.48
CA TYR A 698 14.48 6.08 -19.17
C TYR A 698 13.30 6.48 -20.07
N GLY A 699 13.44 6.29 -21.39
CA GLY A 699 12.41 6.57 -22.39
C GLY A 699 12.25 8.06 -22.78
N LEU A 700 13.29 8.88 -22.53
CA LEU A 700 13.34 10.32 -22.83
C LEU A 700 14.42 10.64 -23.89
N PHE A 701 14.48 11.90 -24.34
CA PHE A 701 15.20 12.32 -25.56
C PHE A 701 15.98 13.64 -25.41
N TRP A 702 16.43 14.00 -24.21
CA TRP A 702 16.89 15.37 -23.88
C TRP A 702 18.42 15.46 -23.78
N PHE A 703 19.12 15.05 -24.84
CA PHE A 703 20.58 14.86 -24.81
C PHE A 703 21.37 16.17 -24.79
N GLU A 704 20.83 17.24 -25.38
CA GLU A 704 21.41 18.57 -25.36
C GLU A 704 21.17 19.26 -24.00
N GLU A 705 19.96 19.12 -23.46
CA GLU A 705 19.60 19.68 -22.16
C GLU A 705 20.34 18.99 -21.01
N LEU A 706 20.52 17.67 -21.09
CA LEU A 706 21.36 16.93 -20.16
C LEU A 706 22.84 17.27 -20.30
N ALA A 707 23.34 17.61 -21.50
CA ALA A 707 24.71 18.09 -21.66
C ALA A 707 24.93 19.39 -20.88
N ILE A 708 24.05 20.38 -21.07
CA ILE A 708 24.16 21.71 -20.43
C ILE A 708 23.90 21.65 -18.92
N LEU A 709 22.99 20.79 -18.45
CA LEU A 709 22.83 20.47 -17.04
C LEU A 709 24.14 19.93 -16.45
N ILE A 710 24.75 18.94 -17.11
CA ILE A 710 26.02 18.34 -16.69
C ILE A 710 27.14 19.38 -16.65
N GLU A 711 27.28 20.28 -17.64
CA GLU A 711 28.32 21.33 -17.61
C GLU A 711 28.20 22.27 -16.38
N LYS A 712 27.04 22.35 -15.72
CA LYS A 712 26.79 23.20 -14.54
C LYS A 712 27.04 22.54 -13.17
N THR A 713 27.06 21.22 -13.05
CA THR A 713 27.11 20.49 -11.75
C THR A 713 28.50 20.41 -11.08
N LYS A 714 29.40 21.37 -11.36
CA LYS A 714 30.72 21.63 -10.73
C LYS A 714 31.59 20.40 -10.36
N GLY A 715 31.56 19.32 -11.16
CA GLY A 715 32.48 18.18 -11.01
C GLY A 715 32.09 17.11 -9.97
N ASN A 716 30.82 17.08 -9.50
CA ASN A 716 30.35 16.14 -8.48
C ASN A 716 29.61 14.88 -8.98
N ILE A 717 29.19 14.81 -10.26
CA ILE A 717 28.49 13.63 -10.80
C ILE A 717 29.36 12.37 -10.74
N LEU A 718 28.78 11.29 -10.20
CA LEU A 718 29.34 9.95 -10.10
C LEU A 718 28.70 8.96 -11.08
N GLN A 719 27.39 9.09 -11.36
CA GLN A 719 26.66 8.19 -12.27
C GLN A 719 25.77 8.97 -13.24
N VAL A 720 25.84 8.59 -14.52
CA VAL A 720 24.86 8.95 -15.55
C VAL A 720 24.33 7.69 -16.22
N ILE A 721 23.01 7.55 -16.31
CA ILE A 721 22.30 6.43 -16.93
C ILE A 721 21.26 7.01 -17.88
N ILE A 722 21.30 6.65 -19.16
CA ILE A 722 20.30 7.02 -20.14
C ILE A 722 19.96 5.81 -21.02
N ASN A 723 18.67 5.50 -21.10
CA ASN A 723 18.11 4.42 -21.90
C ASN A 723 16.89 4.95 -22.66
N SER A 724 16.76 4.65 -23.96
CA SER A 724 15.68 5.16 -24.79
C SER A 724 15.28 4.19 -25.91
N ILE A 725 14.01 4.27 -26.31
CA ILE A 725 13.33 3.22 -27.10
C ILE A 725 13.18 3.61 -28.58
N ASN A 726 13.42 4.88 -28.95
CA ASN A 726 13.25 5.37 -30.32
C ASN A 726 14.59 5.45 -31.07
N LYS A 727 14.55 5.32 -32.41
CA LYS A 727 15.75 5.07 -33.25
C LYS A 727 16.47 6.29 -33.82
N ASN A 728 15.98 7.50 -33.57
CA ASN A 728 16.71 8.74 -33.88
C ASN A 728 17.13 9.37 -32.55
N VAL A 729 18.44 9.53 -32.32
CA VAL A 729 18.99 10.10 -31.09
C VAL A 729 20.04 11.15 -31.43
N GLU A 730 19.57 12.22 -32.07
CA GLU A 730 20.39 13.39 -32.32
C GLU A 730 20.95 13.95 -30.98
N ASN A 731 22.14 14.55 -31.06
CA ASN A 731 22.86 15.21 -29.96
C ASN A 731 23.50 14.32 -28.85
N THR A 732 23.60 13.00 -29.02
CA THR A 732 24.38 12.11 -28.10
C THR A 732 25.83 12.57 -27.86
N GLY A 733 26.52 13.05 -28.90
CA GLY A 733 27.90 13.52 -28.78
C GLY A 733 28.09 14.75 -27.91
N LEU A 734 27.07 15.61 -27.78
CA LEU A 734 27.13 16.78 -26.90
C LEU A 734 27.21 16.36 -25.44
N LEU A 735 26.38 15.39 -25.04
CA LEU A 735 26.38 14.80 -23.69
C LEU A 735 27.74 14.16 -23.35
N ILE A 736 28.26 13.31 -24.24
CA ILE A 736 29.53 12.60 -24.03
C ILE A 736 30.69 13.61 -23.90
N LYS A 737 30.67 14.67 -24.71
CA LYS A 737 31.65 15.77 -24.65
C LYS A 737 31.53 16.59 -23.36
N ALA A 738 30.32 16.91 -22.91
CA ALA A 738 30.07 17.62 -21.64
C ALA A 738 30.57 16.82 -20.43
N ILE A 739 30.34 15.50 -20.43
CA ILE A 739 30.87 14.57 -19.41
C ILE A 739 32.41 14.55 -19.45
N PHE A 740 33.00 14.35 -20.64
CA PHE A 740 34.46 14.32 -20.81
C PHE A 740 35.17 15.59 -20.31
N ASN A 741 34.63 16.76 -20.65
CA ASN A 741 35.24 18.05 -20.33
C ASN A 741 35.26 18.35 -18.82
N ASN A 742 34.32 17.79 -18.03
CA ASN A 742 34.00 18.30 -16.69
C ASN A 742 33.99 17.22 -15.56
N TYR A 743 33.91 15.91 -15.86
CA TYR A 743 33.65 14.86 -14.85
C TYR A 743 34.68 13.72 -14.83
N PRO A 744 35.94 13.97 -14.42
CA PRO A 744 36.97 12.93 -14.28
C PRO A 744 36.66 11.89 -13.17
N LYS A 745 35.70 12.19 -12.27
CA LYS A 745 35.29 11.30 -11.16
C LYS A 745 34.23 10.26 -11.54
N ILE A 746 33.59 10.35 -12.72
CA ILE A 746 32.45 9.51 -13.09
C ILE A 746 32.81 8.02 -12.97
N ASN A 747 32.01 7.28 -12.19
CA ASN A 747 32.22 5.86 -11.92
C ASN A 747 31.36 4.95 -12.81
N ARG A 748 30.24 5.47 -13.34
CA ARG A 748 29.36 4.74 -14.24
C ARG A 748 28.71 5.65 -15.29
N LEU A 749 28.77 5.20 -16.54
CA LEU A 749 28.06 5.80 -17.67
C LEU A 749 27.30 4.73 -18.45
N TYR A 750 26.01 4.97 -18.70
CA TYR A 750 25.19 4.26 -19.67
C TYR A 750 24.47 5.27 -20.58
N THR A 751 24.58 5.14 -21.89
CA THR A 751 23.93 6.06 -22.86
C THR A 751 23.83 5.43 -24.26
N HIS A 752 23.10 6.07 -25.17
CA HIS A 752 23.21 5.81 -26.61
C HIS A 752 24.47 6.47 -27.21
N LEU A 753 24.86 5.97 -28.39
CA LEU A 753 26.09 6.33 -29.07
C LEU A 753 25.95 6.19 -30.59
N GLU A 754 26.13 7.30 -31.32
CA GLU A 754 26.23 7.28 -32.78
C GLU A 754 27.69 7.21 -33.27
N PRO A 755 27.98 6.61 -34.44
CA PRO A 755 29.36 6.46 -34.95
C PRO A 755 30.15 7.78 -35.07
N LYS A 756 29.47 8.90 -35.30
CA LYS A 756 30.08 10.23 -35.44
C LYS A 756 30.65 10.78 -34.12
N ASP A 757 30.15 10.31 -32.98
CA ASP A 757 30.50 10.82 -31.64
C ASP A 757 31.72 10.12 -31.04
N PHE A 758 32.22 9.07 -31.71
CA PHE A 758 33.28 8.17 -31.25
C PHE A 758 34.56 8.88 -30.77
N ILE A 759 34.93 9.98 -31.44
CA ILE A 759 36.10 10.80 -31.09
C ILE A 759 36.04 11.29 -29.63
N HIS A 760 34.83 11.59 -29.11
CA HIS A 760 34.65 12.04 -27.74
C HIS A 760 34.82 10.90 -26.72
N ILE A 761 34.47 9.65 -27.07
CA ILE A 761 34.73 8.47 -26.23
C ILE A 761 36.22 8.14 -26.20
N LYS A 762 36.90 8.22 -27.34
CA LYS A 762 38.35 8.05 -27.43
C LYS A 762 39.08 9.03 -26.50
N SER A 763 38.62 10.29 -26.44
CA SER A 763 39.13 11.27 -25.47
C SER A 763 38.77 10.96 -24.02
N LEU A 764 37.52 10.54 -23.74
CA LEU A 764 37.02 10.22 -22.40
C LEU A 764 37.76 9.06 -21.74
N LEU A 765 38.02 7.99 -22.50
CA LEU A 765 38.72 6.79 -22.04
C LEU A 765 40.23 7.02 -21.85
N LEU A 766 40.91 7.67 -22.80
CA LEU A 766 42.37 7.72 -22.80
C LEU A 766 43.00 8.73 -21.82
N LEU A 767 42.27 9.75 -21.37
CA LEU A 767 42.89 10.91 -20.71
C LEU A 767 42.39 11.27 -19.29
N ASN A 768 41.09 11.17 -18.98
CA ASN A 768 40.55 11.77 -17.74
C ASN A 768 39.81 10.81 -16.78
N CYS A 769 38.96 9.90 -17.26
CA CYS A 769 37.97 9.21 -16.40
C CYS A 769 38.52 7.95 -15.68
N ARG A 770 39.61 8.10 -14.91
CA ARG A 770 40.29 6.97 -14.22
C ARG A 770 39.45 6.21 -13.19
N ASN A 771 38.32 6.77 -12.76
CA ASN A 771 37.39 6.14 -11.81
C ASN A 771 36.27 5.32 -12.47
N LEU A 772 36.22 5.26 -13.82
CA LEU A 772 35.13 4.68 -14.59
C LEU A 772 35.09 3.14 -14.46
N SER A 773 34.40 2.68 -13.42
CA SER A 773 34.23 1.26 -13.09
C SER A 773 33.29 0.50 -14.02
N ARG A 774 32.41 1.21 -14.76
CA ARG A 774 31.38 0.60 -15.61
C ARG A 774 30.96 1.54 -16.74
N LEU A 775 31.22 1.12 -17.98
CA LEU A 775 30.78 1.81 -19.19
C LEU A 775 29.88 0.90 -20.01
N GLU A 776 28.70 1.39 -20.39
CA GLU A 776 27.67 0.64 -21.11
C GLU A 776 27.13 1.53 -22.25
N PHE A 777 26.89 0.97 -23.44
CA PHE A 777 26.33 1.72 -24.58
C PHE A 777 25.23 0.93 -25.30
N ASP A 778 24.07 1.56 -25.50
CA ASP A 778 22.97 1.00 -26.30
C ASP A 778 23.11 1.47 -27.77
N SER A 779 23.52 0.55 -28.65
CA SER A 779 23.63 0.84 -30.08
C SER A 779 22.26 0.85 -30.79
N LEU A 780 21.89 1.98 -31.37
CA LEU A 780 20.71 2.13 -32.21
C LEU A 780 21.14 2.17 -33.68
N ASN A 781 20.95 1.05 -34.37
CA ASN A 781 21.33 0.85 -35.78
C ASN A 781 22.81 1.18 -36.07
N ILE A 782 23.74 0.27 -35.77
CA ILE A 782 24.90 0.08 -36.67
C ILE A 782 24.35 -0.52 -37.98
N LEU A 783 23.76 0.34 -38.81
CA LEU A 783 23.77 0.14 -40.24
C LEU A 783 25.21 0.40 -40.67
N VAL A 784 25.86 -0.66 -41.12
CA VAL A 784 27.25 -0.62 -41.55
C VAL A 784 27.36 0.29 -42.77
N ASN A 785 27.85 1.52 -42.56
CA ASN A 785 28.59 2.22 -43.60
C ASN A 785 29.89 1.43 -43.77
N GLU A 786 30.07 0.75 -44.90
CA GLU A 786 31.11 -0.27 -45.15
C GLU A 786 32.56 0.24 -45.04
N ASN A 787 32.74 1.54 -44.81
CA ASN A 787 34.04 2.22 -44.71
C ASN A 787 34.45 2.64 -43.27
N TYR A 788 33.73 2.23 -42.22
CA TYR A 788 34.12 2.54 -40.82
C TYR A 788 33.89 1.36 -39.86
N ASN A 789 34.98 0.67 -39.48
CA ASN A 789 34.92 -0.50 -38.60
C ASN A 789 35.01 -0.10 -37.10
N PHE A 790 33.88 0.38 -36.60
CA PHE A 790 33.71 0.96 -35.26
C PHE A 790 34.10 0.02 -34.09
N GLY A 791 33.89 -1.29 -34.23
CA GLY A 791 34.12 -2.26 -33.16
C GLY A 791 35.60 -2.42 -32.80
N ASP A 792 36.44 -2.57 -33.83
CA ASP A 792 37.88 -2.80 -33.65
C ASP A 792 38.58 -1.55 -33.11
N GLU A 793 38.17 -0.34 -33.51
CA GLU A 793 38.76 0.88 -32.95
C GLU A 793 38.36 1.08 -31.47
N LEU A 794 37.12 0.74 -31.07
CA LEU A 794 36.73 0.76 -29.66
C LEU A 794 37.55 -0.25 -28.83
N LEU A 795 37.75 -1.45 -29.37
CA LEU A 795 38.52 -2.50 -28.70
C LEU A 795 39.98 -2.08 -28.48
N ASN A 796 40.62 -1.51 -29.50
CA ASN A 796 42.00 -0.99 -29.44
C ASN A 796 42.18 0.26 -28.53
N ILE A 797 41.11 0.81 -27.95
CA ILE A 797 41.15 1.89 -26.94
C ILE A 797 40.96 1.32 -25.52
N LEU A 798 40.36 0.13 -25.40
CA LEU A 798 40.08 -0.54 -24.14
C LEU A 798 41.16 -1.57 -23.74
N THR A 799 42.07 -1.90 -24.66
CA THR A 799 43.27 -2.75 -24.47
C THR A 799 44.54 -1.94 -24.26
#